data_AF-A0A0E0EL84-F1
#
_entry.id   AF-A0A0E0EL84-F1
#
_cell.length_a   1.000
_cell.length_b   1.000
_cell.length_c   1.000
_cell.angle_alpha   90.00
_cell.angle_beta   90.00
_cell.angle_gamma   90.00
#
_symmetry.space_group_name_H-M   'P 1'
#
loop_
_entity.id
_entity.type
_entity.pdbx_description
1 polymer ?
#
loop_
_entity_poly.entity_id
_entity_poly.type
_entity_poly.pdbx_seq_one_letter_code
_entity_poly.pdbx_strand_id
1 'polypeptide(L)'
;MRGSIATYRESLSRLAGEVDDAAADEAEPPSAASSPATTTPLRATTPPSSGRRRRCSVSAAARPDPAEPDEVSKLKEDIQKLQVSEAEIKALSFNYVAMLKEKEEQLGKLREENGSLKRSLESSKAVSANSNGALERSPRGVQRNTAQDNPLNVSKQNGYGGGASQGIQPNGLHSMTGHRKADISEGDRSFFAAKQASLENEIKQLKKQLSDNSEKENETKRRLEDEHKRNELLQQQLNELNVSKERISTNMEELHNELSEKEAKLRRLQEDLSRRDKEHVSDASLQSLRSMVMALQKENSDLKIEKSRLEADLLRKKTTSQTNEVGTSDVNGISDVEKVKEEMASLKKALHDASYERDKAVQDLARLKQHLLDKDLEDQEKMDEDSKLIEELRAICDQQRAHIVQLERALKFEMAKQEESKKIISEEHQRSNEQITDLKYKLANCMNALESKNLELLNLQTALGQYYAESEAKERLGGDLAMAREELAKLSESLKEEVAAKLSQVEGMLADGKRSMQKLEDDNSRLRRALEQSMTTLNRMSLDSDNSVDRRIVIKLLVTYFQRNHSKEVLDLMVRMLGFSEEDKQRIGFAQSNAGKGVVRGVLGLPGRLVGGIVGGNSAGKPTQASQDNQSFADLWVDFLLKETEEREKREASEAARLSQEENQTASTSNASSAQPSGHISNQASGPSTSHHTFSRQDTEFATVPLPSSTYTSTQTPFSRPPQR
;
A
#
# COMPACT_ATOMS: atom_id res chain seq x y z
N MET A 1 -19.64 8.70 5.60
CA MET A 1 -19.21 7.37 6.12
C MET A 1 -20.15 6.21 5.78
N ARG A 2 -21.48 6.26 5.96
CA ARG A 2 -22.34 5.07 5.66
C ARG A 2 -22.34 4.62 4.18
N GLY A 3 -22.20 5.53 3.22
CA GLY A 3 -22.15 5.18 1.78
C GLY A 3 -20.93 4.34 1.38
N SER A 4 -19.76 4.61 1.96
CA SER A 4 -18.49 3.94 1.61
C SER A 4 -18.45 2.45 2.00
N ILE A 5 -19.23 2.05 3.01
CA ILE A 5 -19.31 0.65 3.48
C ILE A 5 -20.25 -0.16 2.56
N ALA A 6 -21.33 0.45 2.07
CA ALA A 6 -22.23 -0.20 1.12
C ALA A 6 -21.53 -0.48 -0.21
N THR A 7 -20.78 0.50 -0.75
CA THR A 7 -20.00 0.32 -1.98
C THR A 7 -18.89 -0.72 -1.81
N TYR A 8 -18.18 -0.74 -0.66
CA TYR A 8 -17.18 -1.79 -0.39
C TYR A 8 -17.81 -3.19 -0.35
N ARG A 9 -19.00 -3.33 0.25
CA ARG A 9 -19.72 -4.60 0.29
C ARG A 9 -20.16 -5.06 -1.10
N GLU A 10 -20.62 -4.15 -1.94
CA GLU A 10 -21.01 -4.44 -3.33
C GLU A 10 -19.80 -4.84 -4.19
N SER A 11 -18.66 -4.16 -4.05
CA SER A 11 -17.39 -4.54 -4.71
C SER A 11 -16.90 -5.91 -4.28
N LEU A 12 -16.97 -6.25 -2.98
CA LEU A 12 -16.61 -7.58 -2.48
C LEU A 12 -17.57 -8.67 -2.95
N SER A 13 -18.87 -8.38 -3.06
CA SER A 13 -19.85 -9.32 -3.63
C SER A 13 -19.65 -9.56 -5.13
N ARG A 14 -19.21 -8.56 -5.90
CA ARG A 14 -18.81 -8.78 -7.30
C ARG A 14 -17.55 -9.64 -7.40
N LEU A 15 -16.51 -9.31 -6.62
CA LEU A 15 -15.25 -10.04 -6.64
C LEU A 15 -15.41 -11.51 -6.21
N ALA A 16 -16.33 -11.80 -5.30
CA ALA A 16 -16.66 -13.18 -4.91
C ALA A 16 -17.31 -13.96 -6.08
N GLY A 17 -18.29 -13.38 -6.76
CA GLY A 17 -18.94 -14.03 -7.91
C GLY A 17 -17.98 -14.26 -9.09
N GLU A 18 -17.09 -13.30 -9.35
CA GLU A 18 -16.11 -13.36 -10.45
C GLU A 18 -14.99 -14.40 -10.18
N VAL A 19 -14.77 -14.80 -8.92
CA VAL A 19 -13.88 -15.91 -8.54
C VAL A 19 -14.59 -17.27 -8.62
N ASP A 20 -15.88 -17.34 -8.25
CA ASP A 20 -16.67 -18.58 -8.36
C ASP A 20 -16.91 -18.97 -9.84
N ASP A 21 -17.15 -18.01 -10.73
CA ASP A 21 -17.30 -18.25 -12.17
C ASP A 21 -15.99 -18.71 -12.85
N ALA A 22 -14.83 -18.31 -12.32
CA ALA A 22 -13.51 -18.73 -12.84
C ALA A 22 -13.09 -20.13 -12.38
N ALA A 23 -13.69 -20.66 -11.31
CA ALA A 23 -13.41 -22.00 -10.78
C ALA A 23 -14.28 -23.11 -11.42
N ALA A 24 -15.24 -22.76 -12.29
CA ALA A 24 -16.22 -23.68 -12.85
C ALA A 24 -15.80 -24.37 -14.17
N ASP A 25 -14.70 -23.96 -14.80
CA ASP A 25 -14.30 -24.42 -16.15
C ASP A 25 -13.07 -25.37 -16.16
N GLU A 26 -12.51 -25.71 -14.99
CA GLU A 26 -11.33 -26.60 -14.84
C GLU A 26 -11.53 -27.60 -13.69
N ALA A 27 -12.26 -28.70 -13.94
CA ALA A 27 -11.87 -30.09 -13.61
C ALA A 27 -13.04 -31.10 -13.53
N GLU A 28 -13.01 -32.13 -14.39
CA GLU A 28 -13.11 -33.53 -13.92
C GLU A 28 -12.41 -34.50 -14.91
N PRO A 29 -11.34 -35.20 -14.48
CA PRO A 29 -10.82 -36.38 -15.16
C PRO A 29 -11.36 -37.69 -14.51
N PRO A 30 -11.68 -38.74 -15.29
CA PRO A 30 -12.25 -39.98 -14.75
C PRO A 30 -11.21 -40.89 -14.08
N SER A 31 -11.68 -41.66 -13.09
CA SER A 31 -10.90 -42.61 -12.29
C SER A 31 -10.31 -43.79 -13.08
N ALA A 32 -9.13 -44.26 -12.67
CA ALA A 32 -8.71 -45.65 -12.86
C ALA A 32 -7.72 -46.10 -11.76
N ALA A 33 -8.17 -46.96 -10.84
CA ALA A 33 -7.29 -47.77 -9.99
C ALA A 33 -6.84 -49.03 -10.76
N SER A 34 -5.62 -49.48 -10.52
CA SER A 34 -5.04 -50.66 -11.17
C SER A 34 -4.84 -51.84 -10.22
N SER A 35 -5.37 -53.00 -10.58
CA SER A 35 -4.72 -54.31 -10.39
C SER A 35 -5.44 -55.40 -11.22
N PRO A 36 -4.74 -56.44 -11.74
CA PRO A 36 -5.24 -57.25 -12.86
C PRO A 36 -5.57 -58.72 -12.53
N ALA A 37 -5.95 -59.45 -13.59
CA ALA A 37 -6.18 -60.91 -13.72
C ALA A 37 -7.62 -61.37 -13.36
N THR A 38 -8.29 -62.24 -14.13
CA THR A 38 -7.80 -63.24 -15.12
C THR A 38 -8.85 -63.56 -16.22
N THR A 39 -8.40 -63.98 -17.43
CA THR A 39 -9.14 -64.77 -18.48
C THR A 39 -10.47 -64.21 -19.07
N THR A 40 -10.52 -63.64 -20.31
CA THR A 40 -10.66 -64.27 -21.67
C THR A 40 -12.03 -64.91 -22.01
N PRO A 41 -12.44 -64.97 -23.31
CA PRO A 41 -12.36 -63.97 -24.39
C PRO A 41 -13.65 -63.89 -25.26
N LEU A 42 -13.74 -62.95 -26.22
CA LEU A 42 -14.34 -63.04 -27.58
C LEU A 42 -14.50 -61.63 -28.19
N ARG A 43 -13.56 -61.19 -29.05
CA ARG A 43 -13.70 -61.16 -30.53
C ARG A 43 -14.70 -60.09 -31.03
N ALA A 44 -14.32 -58.81 -31.15
CA ALA A 44 -13.44 -58.18 -32.16
C ALA A 44 -14.06 -57.97 -33.55
N THR A 45 -14.27 -56.70 -33.93
CA THR A 45 -13.96 -56.12 -35.26
C THR A 45 -14.00 -54.57 -35.25
N THR A 46 -12.89 -53.95 -35.64
CA THR A 46 -12.72 -52.56 -36.15
C THR A 46 -13.17 -52.44 -37.63
N PRO A 47 -13.07 -51.28 -38.34
CA PRO A 47 -13.07 -49.84 -38.00
C PRO A 47 -14.31 -49.17 -38.72
N PRO A 48 -14.29 -48.11 -39.59
CA PRO A 48 -13.48 -46.88 -39.73
C PRO A 48 -14.24 -45.53 -39.97
N SER A 49 -13.53 -44.41 -39.76
CA SER A 49 -13.47 -43.16 -40.57
C SER A 49 -14.71 -42.58 -41.30
N SER A 50 -15.02 -41.28 -41.08
CA SER A 50 -14.65 -40.19 -42.04
C SER A 50 -15.30 -38.79 -41.82
N GLY A 51 -14.53 -37.72 -42.12
CA GLY A 51 -15.02 -36.37 -42.49
C GLY A 51 -15.23 -35.33 -41.37
N ARG A 52 -15.09 -34.00 -41.58
CA ARG A 52 -14.71 -33.25 -42.81
C ARG A 52 -14.33 -31.76 -42.53
N ARG A 53 -13.10 -31.35 -42.91
CA ARG A 53 -12.65 -29.99 -43.36
C ARG A 53 -12.88 -28.72 -42.50
N ARG A 54 -11.79 -27.97 -42.29
CA ARG A 54 -11.54 -26.66 -42.98
C ARG A 54 -10.06 -26.50 -43.33
N ARG A 55 -9.72 -25.52 -44.19
CA ARG A 55 -8.41 -25.34 -44.84
C ARG A 55 -7.72 -24.06 -44.37
N CYS A 56 -6.40 -24.10 -44.26
CA CYS A 56 -5.48 -23.10 -44.83
C CYS A 56 -4.22 -23.84 -45.33
N SER A 57 -3.47 -23.24 -46.26
CA SER A 57 -2.50 -23.96 -47.10
C SER A 57 -1.27 -23.12 -47.45
N VAL A 58 -0.08 -23.63 -47.13
CA VAL A 58 1.20 -23.25 -47.76
C VAL A 58 2.11 -24.48 -47.82
N SER A 59 2.77 -24.72 -48.95
CA SER A 59 3.82 -25.75 -49.16
C SER A 59 5.19 -25.23 -48.66
N ALA A 60 6.22 -26.02 -48.35
CA ALA A 60 6.76 -27.12 -49.14
C ALA A 60 7.71 -28.03 -48.31
N ALA A 61 8.31 -29.02 -48.98
CA ALA A 61 9.01 -30.15 -48.38
C ALA A 61 10.42 -29.88 -47.83
N ALA A 62 10.77 -30.56 -46.73
CA ALA A 62 12.08 -31.18 -46.49
C ALA A 62 11.95 -32.31 -45.43
N ARG A 63 12.90 -33.25 -45.42
CA ARG A 63 12.99 -34.37 -44.45
C ARG A 63 13.39 -33.88 -43.04
N PRO A 64 13.16 -34.70 -41.99
CA PRO A 64 14.02 -34.76 -40.82
C PRO A 64 14.86 -36.06 -40.74
N ASP A 65 16.12 -35.91 -40.31
CA ASP A 65 17.04 -36.97 -39.89
C ASP A 65 16.80 -37.35 -38.40
N PRO A 66 17.41 -38.44 -37.88
CA PRO A 66 17.23 -38.87 -36.50
C PRO A 66 18.23 -38.20 -35.54
N ALA A 67 17.81 -37.16 -34.81
CA ALA A 67 18.65 -36.46 -33.83
C ALA A 67 17.85 -35.98 -32.59
N GLU A 68 17.15 -36.89 -31.90
CA GLU A 68 16.26 -36.57 -30.77
C GLU A 68 16.46 -37.39 -29.45
N PRO A 69 17.68 -37.62 -28.94
CA PRO A 69 17.88 -38.16 -27.58
C PRO A 69 17.93 -37.09 -26.48
N ASP A 70 18.35 -35.86 -26.80
CA ASP A 70 18.63 -34.81 -25.80
C ASP A 70 17.35 -34.10 -25.33
N GLU A 71 16.42 -33.74 -26.22
CA GLU A 71 15.16 -33.09 -25.82
C GLU A 71 14.30 -34.02 -24.96
N VAL A 72 14.23 -35.31 -25.31
CA VAL A 72 13.53 -36.35 -24.53
C VAL A 72 14.17 -36.55 -23.14
N SER A 73 15.48 -36.36 -23.02
CA SER A 73 16.18 -36.45 -21.73
C SER A 73 15.91 -35.22 -20.86
N LYS A 74 15.96 -34.02 -21.46
CA LYS A 74 15.63 -32.75 -20.81
C LYS A 74 14.18 -32.71 -20.32
N LEU A 75 13.22 -33.15 -21.13
CA LEU A 75 11.81 -33.22 -20.74
C LEU A 75 11.58 -34.18 -19.56
N LYS A 76 12.36 -35.25 -19.42
CA LYS A 76 12.29 -36.14 -18.25
C LYS A 76 12.82 -35.48 -16.98
N GLU A 77 13.92 -34.72 -17.06
CA GLU A 77 14.43 -33.96 -15.93
C GLU A 77 13.42 -32.89 -15.47
N ASP A 78 12.78 -32.19 -16.41
CA ASP A 78 11.81 -31.15 -16.07
C ASP A 78 10.51 -31.75 -15.49
N ILE A 79 10.04 -32.92 -15.97
CA ILE A 79 8.96 -33.69 -15.32
C ILE A 79 9.36 -34.10 -13.89
N GLN A 80 10.61 -34.54 -13.67
CA GLN A 80 11.07 -34.93 -12.34
C GLN A 80 11.17 -33.73 -11.38
N LYS A 81 11.63 -32.57 -11.86
CA LYS A 81 11.58 -31.32 -11.08
C LYS A 81 10.16 -30.90 -10.73
N LEU A 82 9.23 -31.00 -11.68
CA LEU A 82 7.81 -30.70 -11.44
C LEU A 82 7.23 -31.62 -10.37
N GLN A 83 7.49 -32.92 -10.41
CA GLN A 83 7.05 -33.87 -9.38
C GLN A 83 7.64 -33.57 -7.99
N VAL A 84 8.91 -33.15 -7.91
CA VAL A 84 9.53 -32.71 -6.65
C VAL A 84 8.86 -31.44 -6.14
N SER A 85 8.60 -30.45 -7.00
CA SER A 85 7.90 -29.21 -6.62
C SER A 85 6.45 -29.46 -6.21
N GLU A 86 5.76 -30.43 -6.82
CA GLU A 86 4.40 -30.84 -6.45
C GLU A 86 4.37 -31.49 -5.06
N ALA A 87 5.37 -32.33 -4.75
CA ALA A 87 5.52 -32.92 -3.42
C ALA A 87 5.85 -31.87 -2.35
N GLU A 88 6.68 -30.88 -2.68
CA GLU A 88 7.00 -29.74 -1.80
C GLU A 88 5.76 -28.85 -1.55
N ILE A 89 5.01 -28.51 -2.59
CA ILE A 89 3.74 -27.76 -2.48
C ILE A 89 2.72 -28.52 -1.63
N LYS A 90 2.64 -29.86 -1.75
CA LYS A 90 1.79 -30.71 -0.89
C LYS A 90 2.24 -30.76 0.56
N ALA A 91 3.55 -30.75 0.82
CA ALA A 91 4.10 -30.67 2.18
C ALA A 91 3.84 -29.28 2.81
N LEU A 92 4.02 -28.21 2.05
CA LEU A 92 3.73 -26.85 2.46
C LEU A 92 2.23 -26.65 2.71
N SER A 93 1.34 -27.15 1.84
CA SER A 93 -0.11 -27.01 2.05
C SER A 93 -0.58 -27.76 3.30
N PHE A 94 -0.05 -28.95 3.57
CA PHE A 94 -0.30 -29.67 4.83
C PHE A 94 0.18 -28.87 6.06
N ASN A 95 1.34 -28.22 5.97
CA ASN A 95 1.87 -27.35 7.03
C ASN A 95 0.96 -26.11 7.23
N TYR A 96 0.54 -25.45 6.16
CA TYR A 96 -0.40 -24.33 6.22
C TYR A 96 -1.75 -24.72 6.83
N VAL A 97 -2.30 -25.90 6.50
CA VAL A 97 -3.53 -26.41 7.11
C VAL A 97 -3.35 -26.70 8.60
N ALA A 98 -2.22 -27.29 9.00
CA ALA A 98 -1.90 -27.52 10.41
C ALA A 98 -1.76 -26.21 11.20
N MET A 99 -1.05 -25.22 10.64
CA MET A 99 -0.88 -23.89 11.23
C MET A 99 -2.20 -23.11 11.29
N LEU A 100 -3.06 -23.20 10.26
CA LEU A 100 -4.41 -22.62 10.30
C LEU A 100 -5.23 -23.21 11.44
N LYS A 101 -5.24 -24.54 11.58
CA LYS A 101 -5.94 -25.23 12.67
C LYS A 101 -5.40 -24.85 14.06
N GLU A 102 -4.08 -24.69 14.20
CA GLU A 102 -3.47 -24.19 15.44
C GLU A 102 -3.91 -22.75 15.72
N LYS A 103 -3.98 -21.88 14.69
CA LYS A 103 -4.45 -20.49 14.83
C LYS A 103 -5.95 -20.42 15.16
N GLU A 104 -6.77 -21.30 14.63
CA GLU A 104 -8.18 -21.45 15.03
C GLU A 104 -8.31 -21.90 16.49
N GLU A 105 -7.46 -22.82 16.96
CA GLU A 105 -7.43 -23.23 18.38
C GLU A 105 -6.96 -22.09 19.30
N GLN A 106 -5.94 -21.32 18.89
CA GLN A 106 -5.49 -20.11 19.59
C GLN A 106 -6.60 -19.04 19.65
N LEU A 107 -7.33 -18.82 18.55
CA LEU A 107 -8.48 -17.92 18.51
C LEU A 107 -9.66 -18.44 19.35
N GLY A 108 -9.86 -19.75 19.44
CA GLY A 108 -10.83 -20.39 20.32
C GLY A 108 -10.51 -20.12 21.79
N LYS A 109 -9.27 -20.38 22.21
CA LYS A 109 -8.77 -20.09 23.56
C LYS A 109 -8.87 -18.60 23.88
N LEU A 110 -8.45 -17.71 22.97
CA LEU A 110 -8.59 -16.26 23.15
C LEU A 110 -10.06 -15.82 23.22
N ARG A 111 -11.01 -16.47 22.53
CA ARG A 111 -12.44 -16.17 22.68
C ARG A 111 -12.99 -16.62 24.04
N GLU A 112 -12.58 -17.78 24.53
CA GLU A 112 -12.97 -18.30 25.85
C GLU A 112 -12.36 -17.46 26.97
N GLU A 113 -11.09 -17.07 26.84
CA GLU A 113 -10.39 -16.17 27.74
C GLU A 113 -11.02 -14.78 27.70
N ASN A 114 -11.27 -14.17 26.53
CA ASN A 114 -11.99 -12.89 26.45
C ASN A 114 -13.42 -13.01 27.02
N GLY A 115 -14.10 -14.15 26.87
CA GLY A 115 -15.38 -14.41 27.52
C GLY A 115 -15.27 -14.54 29.04
N SER A 116 -14.13 -14.99 29.55
CA SER A 116 -13.83 -15.13 30.99
C SER A 116 -13.37 -13.81 31.61
N LEU A 117 -12.48 -13.08 30.93
CA LEU A 117 -12.09 -11.71 31.24
C LEU A 117 -13.27 -10.76 31.15
N LYS A 118 -14.16 -10.90 30.18
CA LYS A 118 -15.40 -10.11 30.10
C LYS A 118 -16.29 -10.37 31.33
N ARG A 119 -16.54 -11.63 31.70
CA ARG A 119 -17.27 -11.98 32.94
C ARG A 119 -16.56 -11.47 34.21
N SER A 120 -15.23 -11.56 34.26
CA SER A 120 -14.40 -11.08 35.38
C SER A 120 -14.38 -9.55 35.46
N LEU A 121 -14.40 -8.85 34.34
CA LEU A 121 -14.44 -7.39 34.24
C LEU A 121 -15.86 -6.86 34.46
N GLU A 122 -16.90 -7.60 34.09
CA GLU A 122 -18.29 -7.35 34.51
C GLU A 122 -18.43 -7.52 36.04
N SER A 123 -17.84 -8.59 36.60
CA SER A 123 -17.78 -8.81 38.07
C SER A 123 -16.95 -7.74 38.79
N SER A 124 -15.85 -7.28 38.19
CA SER A 124 -14.99 -6.24 38.77
C SER A 124 -15.57 -4.84 38.58
N LYS A 125 -16.35 -4.60 37.52
CA LYS A 125 -17.08 -3.36 37.29
C LYS A 125 -18.30 -3.24 38.21
N ALA A 126 -18.87 -4.37 38.64
CA ALA A 126 -19.80 -4.43 39.77
C ALA A 126 -19.15 -4.07 41.12
N VAL A 127 -17.81 -4.11 41.24
CA VAL A 127 -17.05 -3.64 42.43
C VAL A 127 -16.52 -2.21 42.25
N SER A 128 -16.14 -1.83 41.03
CA SER A 128 -15.51 -0.53 40.74
C SER A 128 -16.48 0.60 40.42
N ALA A 129 -17.78 0.34 40.23
CA ALA A 129 -18.80 1.38 40.06
C ALA A 129 -19.15 2.13 41.37
N ASN A 130 -18.44 1.85 42.46
CA ASN A 130 -18.63 2.43 43.79
C ASN A 130 -17.76 3.68 44.08
N SER A 131 -16.99 4.21 43.10
CA SER A 131 -16.15 5.40 43.33
C SER A 131 -16.04 6.31 42.10
N ASN A 132 -16.25 7.62 42.34
CA ASN A 132 -16.07 8.77 41.42
C ASN A 132 -17.12 8.87 40.26
N GLY A 133 -17.87 9.96 40.06
CA GLY A 133 -18.05 11.20 40.83
C GLY A 133 -18.27 12.44 39.92
N ALA A 134 -19.31 13.25 40.20
CA ALA A 134 -19.52 14.64 39.74
C ALA A 134 -19.71 14.90 38.21
N LEU A 135 -20.41 15.95 37.70
CA LEU A 135 -21.15 17.08 38.30
C LEU A 135 -22.12 17.72 37.24
N GLU A 136 -23.32 18.20 37.65
CA GLU A 136 -24.16 19.26 37.00
C GLU A 136 -24.62 19.07 35.51
N ARG A 137 -25.77 19.58 35.00
CA ARG A 137 -26.68 20.67 35.43
C ARG A 137 -28.10 20.48 34.85
N SER A 138 -29.09 21.13 35.47
CA SER A 138 -30.55 21.00 35.16
C SER A 138 -31.09 22.21 34.29
N PRO A 139 -32.40 22.55 34.19
CA PRO A 139 -33.30 22.12 33.10
C PRO A 139 -34.08 23.28 32.41
N ARG A 140 -34.95 22.98 31.41
CA ARG A 140 -36.36 23.48 31.21
C ARG A 140 -36.82 23.43 29.74
N GLY A 141 -38.12 23.17 29.54
CA GLY A 141 -38.80 23.29 28.23
C GLY A 141 -40.26 22.82 28.30
N VAL A 142 -41.17 23.68 28.78
CA VAL A 142 -42.60 23.36 28.96
C VAL A 142 -43.41 23.86 27.77
N GLN A 143 -44.24 23.02 27.16
CA GLN A 143 -45.62 23.42 26.83
C GLN A 143 -46.57 22.24 26.61
N ARG A 144 -47.82 22.45 27.06
CA ARG A 144 -48.96 21.54 27.03
C ARG A 144 -50.06 22.28 26.29
N ASN A 145 -50.81 21.62 25.40
CA ASN A 145 -52.23 21.91 25.15
C ASN A 145 -52.86 20.81 24.28
N THR A 146 -54.17 20.61 24.47
CA THR A 146 -54.94 19.45 23.98
C THR A 146 -56.27 19.91 23.37
N ALA A 147 -56.58 19.43 22.17
CA ALA A 147 -57.93 19.16 21.64
C ALA A 147 -57.72 18.43 20.30
N GLN A 148 -58.07 17.14 20.15
CA GLN A 148 -59.41 16.57 20.01
C GLN A 148 -59.99 16.75 18.60
N ASP A 149 -59.85 15.72 17.74
CA ASP A 149 -60.96 15.03 17.06
C ASP A 149 -60.44 14.03 16.00
N ASN A 150 -61.23 12.97 15.75
CA ASN A 150 -61.01 11.92 14.75
C ASN A 150 -62.40 11.60 14.16
N PRO A 151 -62.58 11.47 12.84
CA PRO A 151 -62.76 10.09 12.32
C PRO A 151 -62.35 9.82 10.85
N LEU A 152 -61.98 8.55 10.63
CA LEU A 152 -62.18 7.65 9.47
C LEU A 152 -62.54 8.15 8.04
N ASN A 153 -61.86 7.50 7.07
CA ASN A 153 -62.22 7.17 5.67
C ASN A 153 -62.23 8.26 4.58
N VAL A 154 -61.61 7.96 3.42
CA VAL A 154 -62.20 7.91 2.05
C VAL A 154 -61.14 7.75 0.91
N SER A 155 -61.43 6.87 -0.08
CA SER A 155 -60.99 6.78 -1.51
C SER A 155 -59.50 6.86 -1.93
N LYS A 156 -58.93 6.03 -2.84
CA LYS A 156 -59.26 5.44 -4.17
C LYS A 156 -58.74 6.23 -5.40
N GLN A 157 -57.94 5.54 -6.24
CA GLN A 157 -57.75 5.69 -7.71
C GLN A 157 -57.19 7.03 -8.25
N ASN A 158 -56.45 7.14 -9.38
CA ASN A 158 -56.10 6.30 -10.56
C ASN A 158 -54.61 6.60 -10.97
N GLY A 159 -53.93 5.93 -11.92
CA GLY A 159 -54.28 4.82 -12.83
C GLY A 159 -53.17 4.57 -13.91
N TYR A 160 -53.48 3.73 -14.92
CA TYR A 160 -52.64 3.25 -16.05
C TYR A 160 -51.50 2.24 -15.70
N GLY A 161 -51.37 1.07 -16.35
CA GLY A 161 -52.28 0.40 -17.28
C GLY A 161 -51.72 -0.91 -17.88
N GLY A 162 -52.57 -1.97 -17.93
CA GLY A 162 -52.72 -3.03 -18.97
C GLY A 162 -51.54 -3.94 -19.35
N GLY A 163 -51.68 -5.26 -19.55
CA GLY A 163 -52.80 -6.22 -19.50
C GLY A 163 -52.23 -7.65 -19.68
N ALA A 164 -52.96 -8.76 -19.86
CA ALA A 164 -54.40 -8.97 -19.91
C ALA A 164 -54.78 -10.45 -19.61
N SER A 165 -55.95 -10.65 -19.02
CA SER A 165 -56.88 -11.78 -19.21
C SER A 165 -56.42 -13.24 -19.06
N GLN A 166 -56.90 -13.91 -18.00
CA GLN A 166 -57.27 -15.33 -18.05
C GLN A 166 -58.62 -15.55 -17.35
N GLY A 167 -59.53 -16.27 -18.00
CA GLY A 167 -60.84 -16.62 -17.44
C GLY A 167 -61.93 -16.77 -18.50
N ILE A 168 -62.12 -17.99 -19.00
CA ILE A 168 -63.38 -18.63 -19.45
C ILE A 168 -63.03 -20.06 -19.91
N GLN A 169 -63.66 -21.07 -19.31
CA GLN A 169 -64.08 -22.30 -19.99
C GLN A 169 -65.58 -22.11 -20.31
N PRO A 170 -66.11 -22.59 -21.45
CA PRO A 170 -66.47 -24.01 -21.56
C PRO A 170 -66.35 -24.65 -22.96
N ASN A 171 -66.56 -25.98 -22.98
CA ASN A 171 -66.94 -26.88 -24.09
C ASN A 171 -67.13 -26.34 -25.52
N GLY A 172 -66.60 -27.09 -26.49
CA GLY A 172 -67.14 -27.10 -27.86
C GLY A 172 -66.26 -27.81 -28.88
N LEU A 173 -66.77 -28.86 -29.53
CA LEU A 173 -66.14 -29.52 -30.69
C LEU A 173 -65.76 -28.50 -31.78
N HIS A 174 -64.61 -28.68 -32.41
CA HIS A 174 -64.54 -28.78 -33.88
C HIS A 174 -63.32 -29.60 -34.31
N SER A 175 -63.58 -30.81 -34.80
CA SER A 175 -62.61 -31.55 -35.61
C SER A 175 -62.57 -30.92 -37.00
N MET A 176 -61.39 -30.50 -37.46
CA MET A 176 -61.14 -30.19 -38.87
C MET A 176 -59.96 -31.02 -39.35
N THR A 177 -60.29 -32.13 -40.01
CA THR A 177 -59.38 -32.97 -40.77
C THR A 177 -58.74 -32.19 -41.92
N GLY A 178 -57.59 -31.58 -41.64
CA GLY A 178 -56.68 -31.03 -42.66
C GLY A 178 -55.66 -32.09 -43.08
N HIS A 179 -55.98 -32.90 -44.09
CA HIS A 179 -55.02 -33.86 -44.65
C HIS A 179 -53.82 -33.14 -45.31
N ARG A 180 -52.71 -33.03 -44.58
CA ARG A 180 -51.37 -33.19 -45.16
C ARG A 180 -50.63 -34.26 -44.38
N LYS A 181 -50.47 -35.43 -45.00
CA LYS A 181 -49.41 -36.36 -44.63
C LYS A 181 -48.08 -35.66 -44.92
N ALA A 182 -47.47 -35.08 -43.90
CA ALA A 182 -46.03 -35.14 -43.78
C ALA A 182 -45.76 -36.46 -43.05
N ASP A 183 -44.99 -37.37 -43.68
CA ASP A 183 -44.35 -38.45 -42.94
C ASP A 183 -43.29 -37.80 -42.04
N ILE A 184 -43.72 -37.35 -40.88
CA ILE A 184 -42.85 -37.07 -39.73
C ILE A 184 -42.36 -38.44 -39.29
N SER A 185 -41.09 -38.71 -39.58
CA SER A 185 -40.47 -40.00 -39.31
C SER A 185 -40.58 -40.35 -37.81
N GLU A 186 -40.53 -41.63 -37.44
CA GLU A 186 -40.46 -42.01 -36.03
C GLU A 186 -39.25 -41.35 -35.32
N GLY A 187 -38.19 -41.06 -36.08
CA GLY A 187 -37.05 -40.24 -35.65
C GLY A 187 -37.46 -38.83 -35.22
N ASP A 188 -38.22 -38.10 -36.02
CA ASP A 188 -38.67 -36.74 -35.67
C ASP A 188 -39.61 -36.75 -34.44
N ARG A 189 -40.53 -37.71 -34.37
CA ARG A 189 -41.39 -37.89 -33.17
C ARG A 189 -40.58 -38.18 -31.92
N SER A 190 -39.57 -39.07 -32.00
CA SER A 190 -38.68 -39.37 -30.87
C SER A 190 -37.80 -38.18 -30.49
N PHE A 191 -37.36 -37.37 -31.45
CA PHE A 191 -36.62 -36.13 -31.21
C PHE A 191 -37.47 -35.07 -30.47
N PHE A 192 -38.72 -34.84 -30.91
CA PHE A 192 -39.63 -33.95 -30.20
C PHE A 192 -39.97 -34.47 -28.79
N ALA A 193 -40.18 -35.78 -28.63
CA ALA A 193 -40.41 -36.38 -27.31
C ALA A 193 -39.19 -36.27 -26.38
N ALA A 194 -37.98 -36.48 -26.90
CA ALA A 194 -36.74 -36.31 -26.13
C ALA A 194 -36.51 -34.85 -25.73
N LYS A 195 -36.77 -33.90 -26.64
CA LYS A 195 -36.68 -32.46 -26.34
C LYS A 195 -37.75 -32.03 -25.32
N GLN A 196 -38.96 -32.56 -25.40
CA GLN A 196 -40.00 -32.33 -24.41
C GLN A 196 -39.61 -32.92 -23.04
N ALA A 197 -39.08 -34.14 -22.98
CA ALA A 197 -38.60 -34.75 -21.74
C ALA A 197 -37.43 -33.96 -21.12
N SER A 198 -36.54 -33.40 -21.94
CA SER A 198 -35.47 -32.49 -21.49
C SER A 198 -36.04 -31.23 -20.82
N LEU A 199 -36.99 -30.56 -21.48
CA LEU A 199 -37.66 -29.37 -20.92
C LEU A 199 -38.49 -29.69 -19.67
N GLU A 200 -39.14 -30.85 -19.61
CA GLU A 200 -39.85 -31.31 -18.41
C GLU A 200 -38.90 -31.59 -17.24
N ASN A 201 -37.69 -32.08 -17.51
CA ASN A 201 -36.67 -32.30 -16.48
C ASN A 201 -36.06 -30.97 -15.99
N GLU A 202 -35.82 -30.02 -16.89
CA GLU A 202 -35.41 -28.65 -16.55
C GLU A 202 -36.48 -27.95 -15.68
N ILE A 203 -37.76 -28.05 -16.05
CA ILE A 203 -38.88 -27.53 -15.25
C ILE A 203 -38.97 -28.21 -13.88
N LYS A 204 -38.71 -29.51 -13.77
CA LYS A 204 -38.64 -30.21 -12.47
C LYS A 204 -37.47 -29.71 -11.62
N GLN A 205 -36.31 -29.49 -12.23
CA GLN A 205 -35.10 -28.97 -11.56
C GLN A 205 -35.32 -27.54 -11.04
N LEU A 206 -35.86 -26.65 -11.88
CA LEU A 206 -36.22 -25.28 -11.49
C LEU A 206 -37.29 -25.25 -10.38
N LYS A 207 -38.31 -26.13 -10.44
CA LYS A 207 -39.30 -26.27 -9.37
C LYS A 207 -38.68 -26.75 -8.06
N LYS A 208 -37.73 -27.69 -8.11
CA LYS A 208 -37.00 -28.13 -6.93
C LYS A 208 -36.18 -26.97 -6.35
N GLN A 209 -35.40 -26.27 -7.17
CA GLN A 209 -34.62 -25.10 -6.74
C GLN A 209 -35.52 -24.00 -6.13
N LEU A 210 -36.71 -23.76 -6.69
CA LEU A 210 -37.67 -22.82 -6.13
C LEU A 210 -38.21 -23.27 -4.76
N SER A 211 -38.47 -24.57 -4.59
CA SER A 211 -38.87 -25.16 -3.30
C SER A 211 -37.74 -25.05 -2.26
N ASP A 212 -36.53 -25.47 -2.62
CA ASP A 212 -35.34 -25.43 -1.75
C ASP A 212 -35.00 -23.98 -1.34
N ASN A 213 -35.21 -23.00 -2.24
CA ASN A 213 -35.03 -21.58 -1.93
C ASN A 213 -36.16 -21.00 -1.05
N SER A 214 -37.41 -21.40 -1.29
CA SER A 214 -38.54 -20.99 -0.44
C SER A 214 -38.42 -21.56 0.99
N GLU A 215 -37.91 -22.78 1.14
CA GLU A 215 -37.62 -23.36 2.46
C GLU A 215 -36.52 -22.59 3.20
N LYS A 216 -35.41 -22.25 2.51
CA LYS A 216 -34.35 -21.39 3.06
C LYS A 216 -34.86 -20.00 3.45
N GLU A 217 -35.71 -19.39 2.64
CA GLU A 217 -36.33 -18.09 2.96
C GLU A 217 -37.13 -18.18 4.26
N ASN A 218 -38.00 -19.20 4.40
CA ASN A 218 -38.79 -19.42 5.62
C ASN A 218 -37.91 -19.69 6.86
N GLU A 219 -36.82 -20.44 6.71
CA GLU A 219 -35.86 -20.68 7.80
C GLU A 219 -35.10 -19.40 8.19
N THR A 220 -34.65 -18.57 7.23
CA THR A 220 -34.02 -17.28 7.56
C THR A 220 -34.99 -16.31 8.24
N LYS A 221 -36.26 -16.29 7.82
CA LYS A 221 -37.32 -15.51 8.48
C LYS A 221 -37.54 -15.95 9.94
N ARG A 222 -37.62 -17.26 10.19
CA ARG A 222 -37.73 -17.82 11.55
C ARG A 222 -36.54 -17.40 12.43
N ARG A 223 -35.31 -17.52 11.91
CA ARG A 223 -34.10 -17.08 12.63
C ARG A 223 -34.13 -15.59 12.96
N LEU A 224 -34.61 -14.75 12.04
CA LEU A 224 -34.74 -13.31 12.27
C LEU A 224 -35.81 -12.99 13.33
N GLU A 225 -36.93 -13.71 13.35
CA GLU A 225 -37.95 -13.58 14.40
C GLU A 225 -37.42 -14.03 15.79
N ASP A 226 -36.62 -15.09 15.85
CA ASP A 226 -36.04 -15.57 17.11
C ASP A 226 -34.88 -14.68 17.61
N GLU A 227 -34.08 -14.10 16.72
CA GLU A 227 -33.12 -13.05 17.08
C GLU A 227 -33.83 -11.76 17.54
N HIS A 228 -35.00 -11.42 16.98
CA HIS A 228 -35.78 -10.28 17.45
C HIS A 228 -36.26 -10.48 18.90
N LYS A 229 -36.80 -11.66 19.22
CA LYS A 229 -37.19 -12.04 20.60
C LYS A 229 -36.00 -12.04 21.56
N ARG A 230 -34.83 -12.51 21.13
CA ARG A 230 -33.58 -12.42 21.92
C ARG A 230 -33.20 -10.96 22.20
N ASN A 231 -33.31 -10.10 21.20
CA ASN A 231 -33.00 -8.68 21.33
C ASN A 231 -33.98 -7.99 22.30
N GLU A 232 -35.28 -8.27 22.22
CA GLU A 232 -36.28 -7.80 23.19
C GLU A 232 -35.96 -8.25 24.62
N LEU A 233 -35.57 -9.51 24.83
CA LEU A 233 -35.17 -10.01 26.14
C LEU A 233 -33.90 -9.31 26.66
N LEU A 234 -32.89 -9.10 25.81
CA LEU A 234 -31.68 -8.35 26.16
C LEU A 234 -32.00 -6.89 26.50
N GLN A 235 -32.93 -6.26 25.78
CA GLN A 235 -33.43 -4.91 26.06
C GLN A 235 -34.13 -4.85 27.42
N GLN A 236 -34.93 -5.86 27.77
CA GLN A 236 -35.57 -5.97 29.10
C GLN A 236 -34.53 -6.13 30.21
N GLN A 237 -33.56 -7.04 30.05
CA GLN A 237 -32.46 -7.24 31.01
C GLN A 237 -31.61 -5.97 31.19
N LEU A 238 -31.37 -5.21 30.11
CA LEU A 238 -30.67 -3.93 30.19
C LEU A 238 -31.45 -2.90 31.03
N ASN A 239 -32.78 -2.85 30.86
CA ASN A 239 -33.65 -1.94 31.62
C ASN A 239 -33.70 -2.33 33.11
N GLU A 240 -33.84 -3.62 33.43
CA GLU A 240 -33.80 -4.14 34.80
C GLU A 240 -32.45 -3.83 35.48
N LEU A 241 -31.34 -4.07 34.76
CA LEU A 241 -30.01 -3.74 35.24
C LEU A 241 -29.85 -2.23 35.49
N ASN A 242 -30.39 -1.37 34.61
CA ASN A 242 -30.35 0.07 34.79
C ASN A 242 -31.14 0.52 36.04
N VAL A 243 -32.35 -0.01 36.26
CA VAL A 243 -33.13 0.27 37.49
C VAL A 243 -32.40 -0.22 38.75
N SER A 244 -31.74 -1.38 38.69
CA SER A 244 -30.93 -1.88 39.82
C SER A 244 -29.73 -0.96 40.11
N LYS A 245 -29.07 -0.45 39.07
CA LYS A 245 -27.96 0.49 39.16
C LYS A 245 -28.40 1.83 39.75
N GLU A 246 -29.55 2.36 39.33
CA GLU A 246 -30.13 3.58 39.89
C GLU A 246 -30.43 3.43 41.38
N ARG A 247 -31.04 2.31 41.82
CA ARG A 247 -31.24 2.01 43.24
C ARG A 247 -29.94 1.88 44.03
N ILE A 248 -28.90 1.25 43.46
CA ILE A 248 -27.59 1.17 44.12
C ILE A 248 -26.96 2.57 44.23
N SER A 249 -27.13 3.42 43.22
CA SER A 249 -26.65 4.81 43.23
C SER A 249 -27.33 5.65 44.32
N THR A 250 -28.65 5.55 44.49
CA THR A 250 -29.36 6.28 45.57
C THR A 250 -28.91 5.82 46.94
N ASN A 251 -28.76 4.50 47.14
CA ASN A 251 -28.28 3.95 48.42
C ASN A 251 -26.82 4.38 48.73
N MET A 252 -25.97 4.51 47.72
CA MET A 252 -24.61 5.05 47.90
C MET A 252 -24.61 6.54 48.24
N GLU A 253 -25.49 7.33 47.64
CA GLU A 253 -25.65 8.76 47.95
C GLU A 253 -26.14 8.95 49.40
N GLU A 254 -27.11 8.14 49.84
CA GLU A 254 -27.56 8.09 51.24
C GLU A 254 -26.41 7.75 52.20
N LEU A 255 -25.62 6.70 51.93
CA LEU A 255 -24.46 6.34 52.76
C LEU A 255 -23.36 7.41 52.76
N HIS A 256 -23.14 8.11 51.65
CA HIS A 256 -22.18 9.21 51.59
C HIS A 256 -22.66 10.42 52.42
N ASN A 257 -23.96 10.72 52.36
CA ASN A 257 -24.58 11.74 53.19
C ASN A 257 -24.47 11.39 54.69
N GLU A 258 -24.79 10.16 55.08
CA GLU A 258 -24.60 9.68 56.46
C GLU A 258 -23.14 9.78 56.92
N LEU A 259 -22.18 9.37 56.08
CA LEU A 259 -20.75 9.48 56.38
C LEU A 259 -20.33 10.93 56.59
N SER A 260 -20.77 11.85 55.73
CA SER A 260 -20.50 13.28 55.86
C SER A 260 -21.09 13.88 57.14
N GLU A 261 -22.27 13.41 57.56
CA GLU A 261 -22.90 13.84 58.82
C GLU A 261 -22.13 13.30 60.04
N LYS A 262 -21.61 12.07 59.96
CA LYS A 262 -20.76 11.46 61.00
C LYS A 262 -19.40 12.16 61.10
N GLU A 263 -18.79 12.54 59.98
CA GLU A 263 -17.59 13.38 59.97
C GLU A 263 -17.86 14.75 60.63
N ALA A 264 -18.96 15.41 60.29
CA ALA A 264 -19.33 16.68 60.90
C ALA A 264 -19.56 16.55 62.42
N LYS A 265 -20.18 15.45 62.87
CA LYS A 265 -20.32 15.11 64.30
C LYS A 265 -18.96 14.88 64.98
N LEU A 266 -18.03 14.16 64.33
CA LEU A 266 -16.68 13.94 64.84
C LEU A 266 -15.89 15.25 64.97
N ARG A 267 -15.94 16.14 63.96
CA ARG A 267 -15.28 17.46 64.03
C ARG A 267 -15.79 18.29 65.21
N ARG A 268 -17.10 18.35 65.43
CA ARG A 268 -17.70 19.02 66.62
C ARG A 268 -17.20 18.41 67.94
N LEU A 269 -17.20 17.08 68.06
CA LEU A 269 -16.69 16.40 69.26
C LEU A 269 -15.20 16.67 69.50
N GLN A 270 -14.40 16.79 68.43
CA GLN A 270 -12.98 17.14 68.50
C GLN A 270 -12.77 18.61 68.91
N GLU A 271 -13.60 19.53 68.42
CA GLU A 271 -13.60 20.93 68.85
C GLU A 271 -13.99 21.06 70.33
N ASP A 272 -14.98 20.31 70.80
CA ASP A 272 -15.42 20.30 72.21
C ASP A 272 -14.43 19.58 73.15
N LEU A 273 -13.69 18.58 72.66
CA LEU A 273 -12.52 18.05 73.36
C LEU A 273 -11.44 19.12 73.49
N SER A 274 -11.04 19.77 72.39
CA SER A 274 -10.04 20.84 72.42
C SER A 274 -10.46 22.03 73.31
N ARG A 275 -11.77 22.30 73.41
CA ARG A 275 -12.34 23.30 74.33
C ARG A 275 -12.12 22.89 75.79
N ARG A 276 -12.52 21.67 76.16
CA ARG A 276 -12.33 21.13 77.52
C ARG A 276 -10.86 21.01 77.92
N ASP A 277 -9.98 20.62 76.99
CA ASP A 277 -8.54 20.57 77.25
C ASP A 277 -7.97 21.97 77.56
N LYS A 278 -8.41 23.00 76.83
CA LYS A 278 -8.03 24.40 77.11
C LYS A 278 -8.57 24.89 78.45
N GLU A 279 -9.82 24.55 78.78
CA GLU A 279 -10.43 24.85 80.07
C GLU A 279 -9.65 24.18 81.23
N HIS A 280 -9.27 22.91 81.08
CA HIS A 280 -8.42 22.18 82.05
C HIS A 280 -7.00 22.74 82.17
N VAL A 281 -6.40 23.23 81.08
CA VAL A 281 -5.07 23.89 81.12
C VAL A 281 -5.16 25.26 81.80
N SER A 282 -6.31 25.93 81.73
CA SER A 282 -6.58 27.21 82.39
C SER A 282 -7.05 27.08 83.85
N ASP A 283 -6.97 25.90 84.46
CA ASP A 283 -7.63 25.61 85.74
C ASP A 283 -7.14 26.51 86.89
N ALA A 284 -7.94 27.53 87.16
CA ALA A 284 -7.79 28.45 88.28
C ALA A 284 -7.81 27.72 89.64
N SER A 285 -8.41 26.52 89.71
CA SER A 285 -8.42 25.67 90.90
C SER A 285 -7.03 25.12 91.20
N LEU A 286 -6.33 24.58 90.19
CA LEU A 286 -4.92 24.17 90.31
C LEU A 286 -3.98 25.33 90.62
N GLN A 287 -4.21 26.52 90.05
CA GLN A 287 -3.41 27.71 90.33
C GLN A 287 -3.68 28.27 91.75
N SER A 288 -4.93 28.23 92.21
CA SER A 288 -5.34 28.54 93.59
C SER A 288 -4.75 27.55 94.59
N LEU A 289 -4.82 26.24 94.30
CA LEU A 289 -4.25 25.19 95.15
C LEU A 289 -2.72 25.31 95.26
N ARG A 290 -2.01 25.61 94.15
CA ARG A 290 -0.57 25.92 94.20
C ARG A 290 -0.27 27.14 95.09
N SER A 291 -1.10 28.18 95.01
CA SER A 291 -0.96 29.37 95.84
C SER A 291 -1.20 29.07 97.33
N MET A 292 -2.19 28.22 97.64
CA MET A 292 -2.49 27.75 99.00
C MET A 292 -1.36 26.88 99.56
N VAL A 293 -0.81 25.95 98.76
CA VAL A 293 0.35 25.13 99.16
C VAL A 293 1.57 26.01 99.48
N MET A 294 1.85 27.02 98.67
CA MET A 294 2.93 27.99 98.94
C MET A 294 2.71 28.77 100.24
N ALA A 295 1.45 29.17 100.54
CA ALA A 295 1.11 29.85 101.79
C ALA A 295 1.31 28.93 103.02
N LEU A 296 0.80 27.69 102.96
CA LEU A 296 0.98 26.70 104.03
C LEU A 296 2.45 26.30 104.22
N GLN A 297 3.23 26.24 103.14
CA GLN A 297 4.66 25.94 103.21
C GLN A 297 5.45 27.07 103.88
N LYS A 298 5.07 28.33 103.64
CA LYS A 298 5.60 29.48 104.37
C LYS A 298 5.22 29.44 105.84
N GLU A 299 3.94 29.26 106.16
CA GLU A 299 3.44 29.17 107.55
C GLU A 299 4.14 28.04 108.33
N ASN A 300 4.35 26.88 107.71
CA ASN A 300 5.09 25.76 108.31
C ASN A 300 6.57 26.12 108.59
N SER A 301 7.20 26.94 107.72
CA SER A 301 8.55 27.46 107.99
C SER A 301 8.57 28.47 109.15
N ASP A 302 7.57 29.35 109.24
CA ASP A 302 7.42 30.32 110.34
C ASP A 302 7.14 29.60 111.68
N LEU A 303 6.23 28.62 111.69
CA LEU A 303 5.95 27.75 112.84
C LEU A 303 7.15 26.92 113.27
N LYS A 304 8.00 26.47 112.34
CA LYS A 304 9.23 25.74 112.66
C LYS A 304 10.26 26.63 113.35
N ILE A 305 10.36 27.91 112.95
CA ILE A 305 11.19 28.91 113.63
C ILE A 305 10.65 29.15 115.04
N GLU A 306 9.36 29.45 115.20
CA GLU A 306 8.80 29.77 116.52
C GLU A 306 8.78 28.54 117.45
N LYS A 307 8.61 27.32 116.92
CA LYS A 307 8.84 26.08 117.67
C LYS A 307 10.27 26.00 118.22
N SER A 308 11.29 26.26 117.39
CA SER A 308 12.69 26.20 117.84
C SER A 308 13.01 27.23 118.93
N ARG A 309 12.36 28.40 118.87
CA ARG A 309 12.41 29.44 119.90
C ARG A 309 11.75 29.00 121.21
N LEU A 310 10.54 28.42 121.14
CA LEU A 310 9.82 27.91 122.30
C LEU A 310 10.53 26.71 122.94
N GLU A 311 11.17 25.84 122.16
CA GLU A 311 12.01 24.75 122.68
C GLU A 311 13.23 25.29 123.44
N ALA A 312 13.88 26.34 122.93
CA ALA A 312 14.96 27.03 123.65
C ALA A 312 14.47 27.66 124.97
N ASP A 313 13.28 28.28 124.99
CA ASP A 313 12.67 28.82 126.21
C ASP A 313 12.21 27.75 127.20
N LEU A 314 11.77 26.58 126.72
CA LEU A 314 11.41 25.45 127.56
C LEU A 314 12.65 24.80 128.18
N LEU A 315 13.74 24.63 127.43
CA LEU A 315 15.04 24.25 127.99
C LEU A 315 15.48 25.24 129.08
N ARG A 316 15.30 26.55 128.85
CA ARG A 316 15.60 27.61 129.82
C ARG A 316 14.81 27.50 131.13
N LYS A 317 13.56 27.00 131.06
CA LYS A 317 12.70 26.76 132.24
C LYS A 317 12.99 25.43 132.93
N LYS A 318 13.35 24.38 132.17
CA LYS A 318 13.55 23.01 132.69
C LYS A 318 14.72 22.90 133.67
N THR A 319 15.70 23.82 133.60
CA THR A 319 16.85 23.87 134.52
C THR A 319 16.53 24.37 135.94
N THR A 320 15.29 24.79 136.22
CA THR A 320 14.98 25.62 137.41
C THR A 320 14.01 24.98 138.41
N SER A 321 13.58 23.73 138.24
CA SER A 321 12.60 23.10 139.17
C SER A 321 12.67 21.56 139.23
N GLN A 322 13.28 21.01 140.29
CA GLN A 322 13.19 19.58 140.62
C GLN A 322 13.50 19.33 142.12
N THR A 323 12.48 19.13 142.96
CA THR A 323 12.61 18.52 144.32
C THR A 323 11.25 18.10 144.91
N ASN A 324 11.27 16.95 145.62
CA ASN A 324 10.31 16.44 146.61
C ASN A 324 8.95 15.85 146.13
N GLU A 325 8.29 15.00 146.94
CA GLU A 325 8.61 13.63 147.38
C GLU A 325 7.40 12.98 148.12
N VAL A 326 7.51 11.67 148.34
CA VAL A 326 6.56 10.61 148.76
C VAL A 326 5.96 10.69 150.20
N GLY A 327 4.80 10.02 150.43
CA GLY A 327 4.36 9.46 151.73
C GLY A 327 2.82 9.33 151.85
N THR A 328 2.12 8.18 151.93
CA THR A 328 2.12 6.96 152.80
C THR A 328 1.54 7.13 154.21
N SER A 329 0.41 6.45 154.53
CA SER A 329 -0.01 5.86 155.84
C SER A 329 -1.54 5.66 155.91
N ASP A 330 -2.12 5.00 156.92
CA ASP A 330 -1.99 3.58 157.31
C ASP A 330 -3.19 3.14 158.21
N VAL A 331 -3.44 1.83 158.32
CA VAL A 331 -4.24 1.05 159.32
C VAL A 331 -5.40 1.68 160.14
N ASN A 332 -6.60 1.07 160.04
CA ASN A 332 -7.54 0.74 161.17
C ASN A 332 -8.68 -0.19 160.65
N GLY A 333 -9.30 -1.12 161.38
CA GLY A 333 -9.13 -1.55 162.77
C GLY A 333 -10.38 -2.25 163.36
N ILE A 334 -10.56 -3.56 163.10
CA ILE A 334 -11.36 -4.53 163.89
C ILE A 334 -12.89 -4.32 163.93
N SER A 335 -13.59 -4.94 162.95
CA SER A 335 -14.99 -5.41 163.07
C SER A 335 -15.25 -6.64 162.17
N ASP A 336 -14.26 -7.55 162.14
CA ASP A 336 -13.89 -8.29 160.92
C ASP A 336 -14.37 -9.75 160.84
N VAL A 337 -15.60 -10.08 161.29
CA VAL A 337 -16.14 -11.45 161.15
C VAL A 337 -17.50 -11.51 160.48
N GLU A 338 -18.49 -10.72 160.90
CA GLU A 338 -19.79 -10.68 160.19
C GLU A 338 -19.71 -9.85 158.92
N LYS A 339 -19.08 -8.67 158.98
CA LYS A 339 -18.79 -7.85 157.79
C LYS A 339 -17.94 -8.62 156.78
N VAL A 340 -16.95 -9.39 157.23
CA VAL A 340 -16.14 -10.27 156.37
C VAL A 340 -16.97 -11.44 155.80
N LYS A 341 -17.95 -11.99 156.51
CA LYS A 341 -18.86 -13.01 155.96
C LYS A 341 -19.80 -12.44 154.90
N GLU A 342 -20.35 -11.25 155.11
CA GLU A 342 -21.23 -10.58 154.16
C GLU A 342 -20.44 -10.12 152.91
N GLU A 343 -19.25 -9.56 153.10
CA GLU A 343 -18.30 -9.26 152.03
C GLU A 343 -17.85 -10.53 151.29
N MET A 344 -17.63 -11.66 151.98
CA MET A 344 -17.28 -12.93 151.34
C MET A 344 -18.45 -13.57 150.60
N ALA A 345 -19.69 -13.38 151.06
CA ALA A 345 -20.90 -13.78 150.34
C ALA A 345 -21.13 -12.90 149.10
N SER A 346 -20.96 -11.58 149.24
CA SER A 346 -21.00 -10.60 148.14
C SER A 346 -19.90 -10.88 147.10
N LEU A 347 -18.67 -11.12 147.55
CA LEU A 347 -17.53 -11.46 146.69
C LEU A 347 -17.71 -12.82 146.01
N LYS A 348 -18.31 -13.82 146.67
CA LYS A 348 -18.70 -15.08 146.03
C LYS A 348 -19.75 -14.89 144.95
N LYS A 349 -20.76 -14.05 145.20
CA LYS A 349 -21.77 -13.72 144.20
C LYS A 349 -21.14 -12.98 143.00
N ALA A 350 -20.36 -11.93 143.26
CA ALA A 350 -19.63 -11.20 142.23
C ALA A 350 -18.66 -12.10 141.44
N LEU A 351 -17.99 -13.05 142.10
CA LEU A 351 -17.14 -14.05 141.45
C LEU A 351 -17.95 -15.01 140.58
N HIS A 352 -19.16 -15.41 141.00
CA HIS A 352 -20.03 -16.26 140.20
C HIS A 352 -20.61 -15.50 139.00
N ASP A 353 -21.13 -14.29 139.20
CA ASP A 353 -21.63 -13.41 138.14
C ASP A 353 -20.50 -13.11 137.12
N ALA A 354 -19.28 -12.82 137.59
CA ALA A 354 -18.11 -12.65 136.74
C ALA A 354 -17.69 -13.94 136.03
N SER A 355 -17.81 -15.12 136.66
CA SER A 355 -17.55 -16.41 136.01
C SER A 355 -18.56 -16.69 134.89
N TYR A 356 -19.83 -16.34 135.10
CA TYR A 356 -20.91 -16.52 134.13
C TYR A 356 -20.75 -15.60 132.93
N GLU A 357 -20.50 -14.30 133.14
CA GLU A 357 -20.24 -13.36 132.04
C GLU A 357 -18.93 -13.68 131.30
N ARG A 358 -17.89 -14.17 132.00
CA ARG A 358 -16.68 -14.73 131.36
C ARG A 358 -17.01 -15.92 130.46
N ASP A 359 -17.81 -16.87 130.94
CA ASP A 359 -18.12 -18.09 130.17
C ASP A 359 -19.00 -17.77 128.95
N LYS A 360 -19.92 -16.82 129.09
CA LYS A 360 -20.69 -16.24 127.97
C LYS A 360 -19.79 -15.52 126.97
N ALA A 361 -18.87 -14.67 127.43
CA ALA A 361 -17.89 -14.01 126.55
C ALA A 361 -16.98 -15.03 125.82
N VAL A 362 -16.63 -16.16 126.46
CA VAL A 362 -15.89 -17.26 125.83
C VAL A 362 -16.74 -17.97 124.76
N GLN A 363 -18.04 -18.17 124.99
CA GLN A 363 -18.96 -18.73 123.98
C GLN A 363 -19.15 -17.80 122.79
N ASP A 364 -19.34 -16.49 123.02
CA ASP A 364 -19.50 -15.51 121.95
C ASP A 364 -18.18 -15.30 121.17
N LEU A 365 -17.03 -15.36 121.83
CA LEU A 365 -15.71 -15.41 121.19
C LEU A 365 -15.54 -16.68 120.33
N ALA A 366 -16.01 -17.85 120.80
CA ALA A 366 -15.98 -19.08 120.02
C ALA A 366 -16.89 -19.00 118.78
N ARG A 367 -18.10 -18.43 118.90
CA ARG A 367 -18.99 -18.17 117.75
C ARG A 367 -18.36 -17.21 116.75
N LEU A 368 -17.75 -16.12 117.21
CA LEU A 368 -17.08 -15.16 116.34
C LEU A 368 -15.88 -15.79 115.62
N LYS A 369 -15.10 -16.64 116.30
CA LYS A 369 -14.04 -17.42 115.66
C LYS A 369 -14.57 -18.36 114.59
N GLN A 370 -15.66 -19.07 114.85
CA GLN A 370 -16.26 -19.96 113.85
C GLN A 370 -16.75 -19.17 112.63
N HIS A 371 -17.49 -18.08 112.83
CA HIS A 371 -17.94 -17.21 111.73
C HIS A 371 -16.78 -16.59 110.95
N LEU A 372 -15.66 -16.24 111.60
CA LEU A 372 -14.46 -15.77 110.89
C LEU A 372 -13.85 -16.90 110.04
N LEU A 373 -13.74 -18.12 110.57
CA LEU A 373 -13.25 -19.27 109.81
C LEU A 373 -14.17 -19.67 108.65
N ASP A 374 -15.48 -19.67 108.86
CA ASP A 374 -16.47 -19.96 107.81
C ASP A 374 -16.36 -18.90 106.70
N LYS A 375 -16.24 -17.62 107.06
CA LYS A 375 -16.02 -16.54 106.10
C LYS A 375 -14.67 -16.65 105.38
N ASP A 376 -13.59 -16.95 106.08
CA ASP A 376 -12.26 -17.13 105.47
C ASP A 376 -12.27 -18.31 104.47
N LEU A 377 -13.09 -19.35 104.72
CA LEU A 377 -13.32 -20.46 103.79
C LEU A 377 -14.19 -20.06 102.59
N GLU A 378 -15.28 -19.32 102.79
CA GLU A 378 -16.12 -18.78 101.70
C GLU A 378 -15.31 -17.83 100.78
N ASP A 379 -14.53 -16.93 101.37
CA ASP A 379 -13.64 -16.02 100.64
C ASP A 379 -12.55 -16.81 99.89
N GLN A 380 -12.01 -17.91 100.46
CA GLN A 380 -11.05 -18.79 99.79
C GLN A 380 -11.68 -19.58 98.63
N GLU A 381 -12.86 -20.18 98.80
CA GLU A 381 -13.58 -20.89 97.73
C GLU A 381 -13.87 -19.93 96.56
N LYS A 382 -14.31 -18.70 96.85
CA LYS A 382 -14.50 -17.66 95.84
C LYS A 382 -13.19 -17.29 95.13
N MET A 383 -12.07 -17.17 95.85
CA MET A 383 -10.77 -16.90 95.25
C MET A 383 -10.30 -18.03 94.33
N ASP A 384 -10.64 -19.29 94.64
CA ASP A 384 -10.36 -20.45 93.80
C ASP A 384 -11.27 -20.48 92.55
N GLU A 385 -12.56 -20.12 92.68
CA GLU A 385 -13.48 -19.92 91.54
C GLU A 385 -13.03 -18.78 90.61
N ASP A 386 -12.71 -17.60 91.17
CA ASP A 386 -12.18 -16.45 90.43
C ASP A 386 -10.87 -16.83 89.72
N SER A 387 -9.98 -17.60 90.37
CA SER A 387 -8.74 -18.11 89.78
C SER A 387 -8.98 -19.06 88.61
N LYS A 388 -9.96 -19.97 88.73
CA LYS A 388 -10.37 -20.88 87.66
C LYS A 388 -10.93 -20.12 86.46
N LEU A 389 -11.81 -19.13 86.69
CA LEU A 389 -12.37 -18.28 85.63
C LEU A 389 -11.28 -17.48 84.90
N ILE A 390 -10.30 -16.94 85.63
CA ILE A 390 -9.15 -16.26 85.03
C ILE A 390 -8.35 -17.20 84.12
N GLU A 391 -8.15 -18.45 84.50
CA GLU A 391 -7.40 -19.42 83.69
C GLU A 391 -8.18 -19.88 82.45
N GLU A 392 -9.50 -20.09 82.57
CA GLU A 392 -10.38 -20.34 81.42
C GLU A 392 -10.37 -19.17 80.41
N LEU A 393 -10.44 -17.92 80.91
CA LEU A 393 -10.33 -16.71 80.07
C LEU A 393 -8.97 -16.60 79.39
N ARG A 394 -7.86 -16.91 80.08
CA ARG A 394 -6.51 -16.96 79.48
C ARG A 394 -6.43 -18.00 78.36
N ALA A 395 -6.93 -19.21 78.59
CA ALA A 395 -6.94 -20.27 77.60
C ALA A 395 -7.73 -19.87 76.33
N ILE A 396 -8.89 -19.21 76.50
CA ILE A 396 -9.68 -18.66 75.40
C ILE A 396 -8.90 -17.56 74.65
N CYS A 397 -8.27 -16.63 75.37
CA CYS A 397 -7.44 -15.58 74.75
C CYS A 397 -6.25 -16.16 73.96
N ASP A 398 -5.57 -17.18 74.48
CA ASP A 398 -4.46 -17.81 73.77
C ASP A 398 -4.91 -18.64 72.57
N GLN A 399 -6.07 -19.31 72.65
CA GLN A 399 -6.70 -19.95 71.48
C GLN A 399 -7.06 -18.91 70.40
N GLN A 400 -7.64 -17.77 70.79
CA GLN A 400 -7.96 -16.67 69.88
C GLN A 400 -6.69 -16.09 69.24
N ARG A 401 -5.62 -15.86 70.02
CA ARG A 401 -4.31 -15.41 69.51
C ARG A 401 -3.72 -16.41 68.51
N ALA A 402 -3.79 -17.71 68.80
CA ALA A 402 -3.32 -18.75 67.89
C ALA A 402 -4.11 -18.74 66.56
N HIS A 403 -5.44 -18.58 66.63
CA HIS A 403 -6.30 -18.46 65.45
C HIS A 403 -6.00 -17.20 64.62
N ILE A 404 -5.81 -16.04 65.27
CA ILE A 404 -5.41 -14.80 64.60
C ILE A 404 -4.07 -14.99 63.87
N VAL A 405 -3.06 -15.58 64.51
CA VAL A 405 -1.75 -15.87 63.89
C VAL A 405 -1.87 -16.84 62.71
N GLN A 406 -2.79 -17.81 62.74
CA GLN A 406 -3.06 -18.69 61.60
C GLN A 406 -3.71 -17.91 60.43
N LEU A 407 -4.72 -17.08 60.70
CA LEU A 407 -5.34 -16.22 59.69
C LEU A 407 -4.35 -15.23 59.08
N GLU A 408 -3.49 -14.60 59.88
CA GLU A 408 -2.43 -13.72 59.38
C GLU A 408 -1.44 -14.44 58.47
N ARG A 409 -1.07 -15.69 58.79
CA ARG A 409 -0.19 -16.50 57.93
C ARG A 409 -0.89 -16.87 56.62
N ALA A 410 -2.16 -17.26 56.67
CA ALA A 410 -2.97 -17.55 55.49
C ALA A 410 -3.12 -16.31 54.59
N LEU A 411 -3.40 -15.14 55.18
CA LEU A 411 -3.48 -13.87 54.48
C LEU A 411 -2.15 -13.50 53.82
N LYS A 412 -1.03 -13.59 54.54
CA LYS A 412 0.33 -13.33 53.99
C LYS A 412 0.67 -14.28 52.83
N PHE A 413 0.28 -15.55 52.93
CA PHE A 413 0.45 -16.52 51.85
C PHE A 413 -0.38 -16.18 50.61
N GLU A 414 -1.67 -15.87 50.78
CA GLU A 414 -2.54 -15.52 49.65
C GLU A 414 -2.14 -14.17 49.03
N MET A 415 -1.67 -13.20 49.82
CA MET A 415 -1.06 -11.96 49.30
C MET A 415 0.18 -12.24 48.44
N ALA A 416 1.08 -13.12 48.87
CA ALA A 416 2.27 -13.48 48.10
C ALA A 416 1.90 -14.17 46.77
N LYS A 417 0.95 -15.11 46.81
CA LYS A 417 0.36 -15.78 45.64
C LYS A 417 -0.38 -14.82 44.70
N GLN A 418 -1.06 -13.81 45.25
CA GLN A 418 -1.68 -12.76 44.45
C GLN A 418 -0.63 -11.87 43.77
N GLU A 419 0.50 -11.58 44.43
CA GLU A 419 1.57 -10.79 43.81
C GLU A 419 2.33 -11.59 42.74
N GLU A 420 2.57 -12.89 42.95
CA GLU A 420 3.12 -13.78 41.93
C GLU A 420 2.21 -13.89 40.70
N SER A 421 0.89 -14.06 40.89
CA SER A 421 -0.06 -14.08 39.76
C SER A 421 -0.12 -12.75 39.00
N LYS A 422 -0.08 -11.59 39.69
CA LYS A 422 0.07 -10.29 39.02
C LYS A 422 1.35 -10.20 38.20
N LYS A 423 2.47 -10.70 38.73
CA LYS A 423 3.76 -10.72 38.02
C LYS A 423 3.67 -11.57 36.75
N ILE A 424 3.11 -12.78 36.83
CA ILE A 424 2.87 -13.65 35.66
C ILE A 424 1.99 -12.94 34.61
N ILE A 425 0.88 -12.32 35.03
CA ILE A 425 -0.01 -11.57 34.14
C ILE A 425 0.72 -10.39 33.48
N SER A 426 1.58 -9.67 34.23
CA SER A 426 2.35 -8.55 33.66
C SER A 426 3.42 -9.01 32.67
N GLU A 427 4.07 -10.15 32.92
CA GLU A 427 5.03 -10.77 31.99
C GLU A 427 4.35 -11.30 30.72
N GLU A 428 3.15 -11.86 30.85
CA GLU A 428 2.34 -12.32 29.72
C GLU A 428 1.79 -11.15 28.90
N HIS A 429 1.30 -10.09 29.55
CA HIS A 429 0.92 -8.86 28.88
C HIS A 429 2.10 -8.24 28.13
N GLN A 430 3.30 -8.23 28.73
CA GLN A 430 4.51 -7.76 28.06
C GLN A 430 4.87 -8.62 26.84
N ARG A 431 4.86 -9.95 26.97
CA ARG A 431 5.08 -10.89 25.84
C ARG A 431 4.04 -10.70 24.71
N SER A 432 2.77 -10.52 25.06
CA SER A 432 1.70 -10.25 24.10
C SER A 432 1.90 -8.90 23.39
N ASN A 433 2.30 -7.86 24.13
CA ASN A 433 2.61 -6.55 23.56
C ASN A 433 3.81 -6.61 22.61
N GLU A 434 4.86 -7.36 22.95
CA GLU A 434 6.02 -7.62 22.07
C GLU A 434 5.59 -8.31 20.77
N GLN A 435 4.76 -9.37 20.85
CA GLN A 435 4.18 -10.03 19.66
C GLN A 435 3.33 -9.07 18.81
N ILE A 436 2.53 -8.20 19.44
CA ILE A 436 1.76 -7.17 18.74
C ILE A 436 2.69 -6.17 18.04
N THR A 437 3.83 -5.79 18.63
CA THR A 437 4.81 -4.91 17.97
C THR A 437 5.52 -5.57 16.80
N ASP A 438 5.91 -6.85 16.92
CA ASP A 438 6.49 -7.62 15.82
C ASP A 438 5.49 -7.82 14.66
N LEU A 439 4.23 -8.14 14.97
CA LEU A 439 3.17 -8.23 13.95
C LEU A 439 2.88 -6.89 13.27
N LYS A 440 2.89 -5.77 14.01
CA LYS A 440 2.80 -4.42 13.44
C LYS A 440 3.99 -4.10 12.53
N TYR A 441 5.20 -4.46 12.93
CA TYR A 441 6.41 -4.27 12.12
C TYR A 441 6.36 -5.10 10.83
N LYS A 442 5.96 -6.37 10.92
CA LYS A 442 5.73 -7.24 9.75
C LYS A 442 4.64 -6.69 8.83
N LEU A 443 3.52 -6.20 9.38
CA LEU A 443 2.47 -5.56 8.59
C LEU A 443 2.98 -4.30 7.87
N ALA A 444 3.72 -3.42 8.55
CA ALA A 444 4.31 -2.24 7.94
C ALA A 444 5.29 -2.60 6.81
N ASN A 445 6.14 -3.62 7.00
CA ASN A 445 7.02 -4.12 5.94
C ASN A 445 6.24 -4.66 4.74
N CYS A 446 5.14 -5.39 4.95
CA CYS A 446 4.26 -5.86 3.88
C CYS A 446 3.57 -4.70 3.15
N MET A 447 3.13 -3.65 3.86
CA MET A 447 2.54 -2.45 3.25
C MET A 447 3.58 -1.70 2.41
N ASN A 448 4.80 -1.48 2.92
CA ASN A 448 5.89 -0.86 2.17
C ASN A 448 6.26 -1.66 0.90
N ALA A 449 6.28 -3.00 0.98
CA ALA A 449 6.51 -3.85 -0.18
C ALA A 449 5.38 -3.77 -1.22
N LEU A 450 4.13 -3.68 -0.77
CA LEU A 450 2.96 -3.48 -1.63
C LEU A 450 2.99 -2.09 -2.30
N GLU A 451 3.33 -1.04 -1.56
CA GLU A 451 3.50 0.33 -2.08
C GLU A 451 4.62 0.40 -3.13
N SER A 452 5.75 -0.25 -2.88
CA SER A 452 6.83 -0.40 -3.88
C SER A 452 6.34 -1.08 -5.15
N LYS A 453 5.55 -2.16 -5.03
CA LYS A 453 4.96 -2.84 -6.20
C LYS A 453 3.89 -2.00 -6.91
N ASN A 454 3.13 -1.18 -6.19
CA ASN A 454 2.20 -0.23 -6.80
C ASN A 454 2.93 0.87 -7.59
N LEU A 455 4.08 1.35 -7.11
CA LEU A 455 4.95 2.28 -7.85
C LEU A 455 5.55 1.62 -9.10
N GLU A 456 5.99 0.36 -9.01
CA GLU A 456 6.46 -0.42 -10.17
C GLU A 456 5.36 -0.59 -11.22
N LEU A 457 4.15 -0.97 -10.82
CA LEU A 457 2.99 -1.08 -11.71
C LEU A 457 2.62 0.26 -12.37
N LEU A 458 2.64 1.37 -11.61
CA LEU A 458 2.38 2.71 -12.15
C LEU A 458 3.45 3.13 -13.17
N ASN A 459 4.72 2.82 -12.91
CA ASN A 459 5.82 3.11 -13.81
C ASN A 459 5.71 2.26 -15.09
N LEU A 460 5.42 0.97 -14.96
CA LEU A 460 5.14 0.07 -16.10
C LEU A 460 3.95 0.56 -16.92
N GLN A 461 2.83 0.95 -16.29
CA GLN A 461 1.67 1.51 -16.97
C GLN A 461 2.03 2.81 -17.72
N THR A 462 2.89 3.65 -17.14
CA THR A 462 3.36 4.88 -17.77
C THR A 462 4.23 4.58 -19.00
N ALA A 463 5.19 3.66 -18.88
CA ALA A 463 6.04 3.22 -19.99
C ALA A 463 5.24 2.55 -21.11
N LEU A 464 4.22 1.77 -20.77
CA LEU A 464 3.35 1.09 -21.74
C LEU A 464 2.44 2.11 -22.47
N GLY A 465 1.97 3.15 -21.78
CA GLY A 465 1.30 4.30 -22.39
C GLY A 465 2.21 5.10 -23.34
N GLN A 466 3.47 5.33 -22.96
CA GLN A 466 4.48 5.94 -23.82
C GLN A 466 4.76 5.09 -25.07
N TYR A 467 4.90 3.78 -24.92
CA TYR A 467 5.10 2.85 -26.04
C TYR A 467 3.93 2.88 -27.03
N TYR A 468 2.68 2.95 -26.56
CA TYR A 468 1.54 3.12 -27.46
C TYR A 468 1.62 4.45 -28.24
N ALA A 469 1.89 5.56 -27.57
CA ALA A 469 2.06 6.86 -28.22
C ALA A 469 3.21 6.87 -29.25
N GLU A 470 4.34 6.24 -28.94
CA GLU A 470 5.47 6.07 -29.87
C GLU A 470 5.09 5.19 -31.06
N SER A 471 4.35 4.09 -30.83
CA SER A 471 3.90 3.20 -31.89
C SER A 471 2.95 3.90 -32.87
N GLU A 472 2.05 4.75 -32.36
CA GLU A 472 1.10 5.53 -33.15
C GLU A 472 1.82 6.66 -33.94
N ALA A 473 2.83 7.29 -33.32
CA ALA A 473 3.68 8.26 -34.01
C ALA A 473 4.51 7.60 -35.13
N LYS A 474 5.04 6.40 -34.88
CA LYS A 474 5.77 5.60 -35.87
C LYS A 474 4.88 5.13 -37.02
N GLU A 475 3.62 4.79 -36.76
CA GLU A 475 2.64 4.47 -37.80
C GLU A 475 2.37 5.70 -38.69
N ARG A 476 2.16 6.87 -38.10
CA ARG A 476 2.00 8.14 -38.87
C ARG A 476 3.21 8.43 -39.75
N LEU A 477 4.42 8.38 -39.18
CA LEU A 477 5.66 8.56 -39.96
C LEU A 477 5.82 7.50 -41.06
N GLY A 478 5.37 6.26 -40.83
CA GLY A 478 5.32 5.22 -41.85
C GLY A 478 4.35 5.55 -43.00
N GLY A 479 3.20 6.12 -42.68
CA GLY A 479 2.22 6.64 -43.65
C GLY A 479 2.78 7.80 -44.47
N ASP A 480 3.37 8.81 -43.81
CA ASP A 480 4.00 9.96 -44.48
C ASP A 480 5.14 9.53 -45.42
N LEU A 481 5.96 8.56 -45.00
CA LEU A 481 7.03 7.98 -45.81
C LEU A 481 6.46 7.20 -47.01
N ALA A 482 5.36 6.47 -46.84
CA ALA A 482 4.66 5.81 -47.93
C ALA A 482 4.10 6.82 -48.96
N MET A 483 3.46 7.91 -48.50
CA MET A 483 3.00 8.99 -49.38
C MET A 483 4.16 9.66 -50.12
N ALA A 484 5.27 9.98 -49.43
CA ALA A 484 6.45 10.57 -50.06
C ALA A 484 7.08 9.64 -51.13
N ARG A 485 7.03 8.31 -50.92
CA ARG A 485 7.43 7.32 -51.93
C ARG A 485 6.46 7.27 -53.12
N GLU A 486 5.16 7.41 -52.87
CA GLU A 486 4.15 7.45 -53.94
C GLU A 486 4.29 8.71 -54.80
N GLU A 487 4.47 9.88 -54.18
CA GLU A 487 4.72 11.14 -54.91
C GLU A 487 6.06 11.10 -55.67
N LEU A 488 7.11 10.52 -55.08
CA LEU A 488 8.36 10.28 -55.81
C LEU A 488 8.17 9.33 -56.99
N ALA A 489 7.35 8.28 -56.84
CA ALA A 489 7.02 7.36 -57.93
C ALA A 489 6.26 8.09 -59.05
N LYS A 490 5.21 8.86 -58.73
CA LYS A 490 4.45 9.71 -59.67
C LYS A 490 5.34 10.69 -60.41
N LEU A 491 6.23 11.39 -59.70
CA LEU A 491 7.21 12.30 -60.31
C LEU A 491 8.23 11.55 -61.19
N SER A 492 8.63 10.34 -60.83
CA SER A 492 9.50 9.51 -61.67
C SER A 492 8.80 9.00 -62.93
N GLU A 493 7.49 8.78 -62.86
CA GLU A 493 6.65 8.32 -63.98
C GLU A 493 6.33 9.46 -64.93
N SER A 494 5.91 10.63 -64.43
CA SER A 494 5.72 11.83 -65.25
C SER A 494 7.01 12.30 -65.91
N LEU A 495 8.17 12.18 -65.24
CA LEU A 495 9.47 12.45 -65.84
C LEU A 495 9.80 11.44 -66.96
N LYS A 496 9.48 10.15 -66.81
CA LYS A 496 9.65 9.14 -67.88
C LYS A 496 8.73 9.44 -69.06
N GLU A 497 7.47 9.81 -68.82
CA GLU A 497 6.53 10.21 -69.87
C GLU A 497 7.01 11.47 -70.61
N GLU A 498 7.48 12.50 -69.89
CA GLU A 498 8.02 13.72 -70.50
C GLU A 498 9.29 13.44 -71.33
N VAL A 499 10.20 12.60 -70.81
CA VAL A 499 11.41 12.18 -71.54
C VAL A 499 11.03 11.36 -72.78
N ALA A 500 10.05 10.45 -72.69
CA ALA A 500 9.57 9.68 -73.84
C ALA A 500 8.90 10.58 -74.89
N ALA A 501 8.11 11.58 -74.47
CA ALA A 501 7.50 12.56 -75.36
C ALA A 501 8.55 13.43 -76.07
N LYS A 502 9.56 13.92 -75.34
CA LYS A 502 10.70 14.67 -75.91
C LYS A 502 11.54 13.81 -76.85
N LEU A 503 11.76 12.54 -76.52
CA LEU A 503 12.50 11.60 -77.38
C LEU A 503 11.73 11.33 -78.67
N SER A 504 10.43 11.07 -78.60
CA SER A 504 9.53 10.94 -79.76
C SER A 504 9.52 12.20 -80.64
N GLN A 505 9.50 13.40 -80.04
CA GLN A 505 9.63 14.66 -80.77
C GLN A 505 10.97 14.77 -81.52
N VAL A 506 12.09 14.44 -80.86
CA VAL A 506 13.42 14.46 -81.46
C VAL A 506 13.56 13.39 -82.56
N GLU A 507 13.00 12.20 -82.37
CA GLU A 507 12.95 11.14 -83.40
C GLU A 507 12.12 11.58 -84.62
N GLY A 508 10.98 12.25 -84.40
CA GLY A 508 10.19 12.85 -85.47
C GLY A 508 10.96 13.91 -86.26
N MET A 509 11.59 14.86 -85.56
CA MET A 509 12.46 15.88 -86.18
C MET A 509 13.66 15.26 -86.91
N LEU A 510 14.24 14.17 -86.38
CA LEU A 510 15.33 13.43 -87.02
C LEU A 510 14.85 12.70 -88.27
N ALA A 511 13.64 12.13 -88.25
CA ALA A 511 13.02 11.51 -89.42
C ALA A 511 12.72 12.55 -90.51
N ASP A 512 12.25 13.75 -90.16
CA ASP A 512 12.09 14.86 -91.09
C ASP A 512 13.42 15.40 -91.63
N GLY A 513 14.44 15.48 -90.77
CA GLY A 513 15.82 15.76 -91.18
C GLY A 513 16.34 14.74 -92.20
N LYS A 514 16.12 13.44 -91.97
CA LYS A 514 16.45 12.37 -92.93
C LYS A 514 15.64 12.49 -94.23
N ARG A 515 14.33 12.77 -94.15
CA ARG A 515 13.46 12.95 -95.34
C ARG A 515 13.88 14.16 -96.19
N SER A 516 14.30 15.25 -95.57
CA SER A 516 14.81 16.44 -96.29
C SER A 516 16.21 16.20 -96.84
N MET A 517 17.10 15.53 -96.10
CA MET A 517 18.42 15.10 -96.58
C MET A 517 18.32 14.19 -97.81
N GLN A 518 17.47 13.15 -97.79
CA GLN A 518 17.25 12.27 -98.94
C GLN A 518 16.76 13.04 -100.18
N LYS A 519 15.85 14.00 -100.01
CA LYS A 519 15.40 14.86 -101.12
C LYS A 519 16.55 15.69 -101.70
N LEU A 520 17.39 16.27 -100.83
CA LEU A 520 18.57 17.03 -101.26
C LEU A 520 19.61 16.14 -101.95
N GLU A 521 19.78 14.88 -101.52
CA GLU A 521 20.64 13.89 -102.20
C GLU A 521 20.07 13.49 -103.57
N ASP A 522 18.76 13.22 -103.65
CA ASP A 522 18.06 12.92 -104.90
C ASP A 522 18.20 14.09 -105.89
N ASP A 523 17.99 15.33 -105.44
CA ASP A 523 18.16 16.54 -106.24
C ASP A 523 19.62 16.78 -106.63
N ASN A 524 20.59 16.52 -105.74
CA ASN A 524 22.01 16.57 -106.08
C ASN A 524 22.35 15.54 -107.17
N SER A 525 21.79 14.33 -107.09
CA SER A 525 21.98 13.29 -108.10
C SER A 525 21.32 13.63 -109.44
N ARG A 526 20.18 14.33 -109.43
CA ARG A 526 19.52 14.89 -110.63
C ARG A 526 20.36 15.99 -111.25
N LEU A 527 20.90 16.91 -110.45
CA LEU A 527 21.80 17.97 -110.90
C LEU A 527 23.09 17.41 -111.49
N ARG A 528 23.70 16.39 -110.87
CA ARG A 528 24.86 15.67 -111.43
C ARG A 528 24.54 15.03 -112.78
N ARG A 529 23.41 14.32 -112.90
CA ARG A 529 22.98 13.74 -114.19
C ARG A 529 22.68 14.79 -115.25
N ALA A 530 22.06 15.92 -114.89
CA ALA A 530 21.83 17.03 -115.81
C ALA A 530 23.15 17.70 -116.26
N LEU A 531 24.14 17.80 -115.36
CA LEU A 531 25.48 18.27 -115.66
C LEU A 531 26.25 17.30 -116.58
N GLU A 532 26.15 15.99 -116.34
CA GLU A 532 26.71 14.97 -117.23
C GLU A 532 26.05 15.00 -118.62
N GLN A 533 24.74 15.22 -118.69
CA GLN A 533 23.99 15.39 -119.95
C GLN A 533 24.36 16.67 -120.69
N SER A 534 24.57 17.79 -120.00
CA SER A 534 25.03 19.02 -120.64
C SER A 534 26.50 18.91 -121.10
N MET A 535 27.36 18.29 -120.29
CA MET A 535 28.76 18.01 -120.64
C MET A 535 28.88 17.09 -121.85
N THR A 536 28.07 16.02 -121.93
CA THR A 536 28.04 15.12 -123.09
C THR A 536 27.43 15.78 -124.33
N THR A 537 26.43 16.65 -124.17
CA THR A 537 25.88 17.45 -125.27
C THR A 537 26.91 18.44 -125.82
N LEU A 538 27.61 19.17 -124.94
CA LEU A 538 28.68 20.10 -125.30
C LEU A 538 29.84 19.37 -125.99
N ASN A 539 30.31 18.26 -125.42
CA ASN A 539 31.37 17.45 -126.03
C ASN A 539 30.97 16.90 -127.41
N ARG A 540 29.70 16.52 -127.61
CA ARG A 540 29.20 16.07 -128.93
C ARG A 540 29.11 17.22 -129.93
N MET A 541 28.67 18.41 -129.50
CA MET A 541 28.63 19.61 -130.34
C MET A 541 30.02 20.14 -130.70
N SER A 542 31.01 20.01 -129.80
CA SER A 542 32.40 20.42 -130.04
C SER A 542 33.11 19.53 -131.06
N LEU A 543 32.82 18.22 -131.07
CA LEU A 543 33.43 17.29 -132.03
C LEU A 543 32.97 17.53 -133.47
N ASP A 544 31.73 18.01 -133.66
CA ASP A 544 31.18 18.30 -135.00
C ASP A 544 31.62 19.68 -135.53
N SER A 545 32.00 20.64 -134.67
CA SER A 545 32.41 22.00 -135.09
C SER A 545 33.86 22.12 -135.54
N ASP A 546 34.77 21.33 -134.95
CA ASP A 546 36.22 21.58 -135.05
C ASP A 546 36.85 21.10 -136.37
N ASN A 547 36.08 20.40 -137.22
CA ASN A 547 36.59 19.72 -138.43
C ASN A 547 36.10 20.33 -139.77
N SER A 548 35.46 21.50 -139.76
CA SER A 548 35.02 22.15 -141.02
C SER A 548 35.25 23.67 -141.06
N VAL A 549 36.26 24.08 -141.84
CA VAL A 549 36.44 25.48 -142.26
C VAL A 549 35.56 25.72 -143.49
N ASP A 550 34.71 26.76 -143.48
CA ASP A 550 33.84 27.08 -144.62
C ASP A 550 34.68 27.22 -145.91
N ARG A 551 34.38 26.36 -146.89
CA ARG A 551 35.03 26.31 -148.20
C ARG A 551 35.07 27.69 -148.88
N ARG A 552 34.09 28.56 -148.63
CA ARG A 552 34.06 29.95 -149.15
C ARG A 552 35.18 30.81 -148.57
N ILE A 553 35.49 30.65 -147.28
CA ILE A 553 36.59 31.36 -146.61
C ILE A 553 37.93 30.88 -147.17
N VAL A 554 38.11 29.57 -147.33
CA VAL A 554 39.34 28.98 -147.92
C VAL A 554 39.55 29.45 -149.36
N ILE A 555 38.52 29.41 -150.21
CA ILE A 555 38.58 29.93 -151.59
C ILE A 555 38.93 31.42 -151.58
N LYS A 556 38.28 32.22 -150.73
CA LYS A 556 38.52 33.67 -150.67
C LYS A 556 39.94 33.98 -150.21
N LEU A 557 40.48 33.26 -149.22
CA LEU A 557 41.87 33.36 -148.79
C LEU A 557 42.84 33.06 -149.95
N LEU A 558 42.67 31.93 -150.65
CA LEU A 558 43.48 31.59 -151.83
C LEU A 558 43.43 32.69 -152.90
N VAL A 559 42.23 33.15 -153.25
CA VAL A 559 42.02 34.21 -154.24
C VAL A 559 42.69 35.51 -153.80
N THR A 560 42.57 35.92 -152.53
CA THR A 560 43.25 37.13 -152.02
C THR A 560 44.77 36.99 -151.98
N TYR A 561 45.32 35.79 -151.74
CA TYR A 561 46.75 35.53 -151.77
C TYR A 561 47.34 35.75 -153.17
N PHE A 562 46.68 35.25 -154.22
CA PHE A 562 47.08 35.51 -155.61
C PHE A 562 46.81 36.95 -156.06
N GLN A 563 45.68 37.55 -155.67
CA GLN A 563 45.34 38.93 -156.05
C GLN A 563 46.26 40.00 -155.43
N ARG A 564 46.85 39.75 -154.25
CA ARG A 564 47.71 40.71 -153.52
C ARG A 564 49.20 40.37 -153.60
N ASN A 565 49.67 39.83 -154.73
CA ASN A 565 51.08 39.50 -154.97
C ASN A 565 51.73 38.69 -153.83
N HIS A 566 51.12 37.56 -153.43
CA HIS A 566 51.67 36.61 -152.46
C HIS A 566 51.94 37.21 -151.06
N SER A 567 51.00 38.01 -150.53
CA SER A 567 51.15 38.64 -149.21
C SER A 567 51.31 37.62 -148.07
N LYS A 568 52.41 37.74 -147.30
CA LYS A 568 52.75 36.83 -146.19
C LYS A 568 51.71 36.79 -145.06
N GLU A 569 51.00 37.89 -144.81
CA GLU A 569 49.95 37.97 -143.78
C GLU A 569 48.75 37.07 -144.09
N VAL A 570 48.35 36.98 -145.37
CA VAL A 570 47.26 36.08 -145.81
C VAL A 570 47.72 34.63 -145.71
N LEU A 571 48.99 34.34 -145.99
CA LEU A 571 49.56 32.99 -145.84
C LEU A 571 49.63 32.56 -144.37
N ASP A 572 50.06 33.45 -143.46
CA ASP A 572 50.02 33.23 -142.01
C ASP A 572 48.58 32.99 -141.49
N LEU A 573 47.63 33.78 -141.97
CA LEU A 573 46.22 33.60 -141.62
C LEU A 573 45.68 32.26 -142.14
N MET A 574 46.05 31.84 -143.36
CA MET A 574 45.73 30.51 -143.90
C MET A 574 46.34 29.39 -143.06
N VAL A 575 47.62 29.50 -142.68
CA VAL A 575 48.31 28.54 -141.80
C VAL A 575 47.55 28.34 -140.49
N ARG A 576 47.14 29.46 -139.87
CA ARG A 576 46.45 29.46 -138.59
C ARG A 576 45.01 28.95 -138.68
N MET A 577 44.28 29.28 -139.76
CA MET A 577 42.88 28.87 -139.94
C MET A 577 42.71 27.46 -140.49
N LEU A 578 43.61 26.97 -141.34
CA LEU A 578 43.58 25.59 -141.86
C LEU A 578 44.37 24.61 -140.98
N GLY A 579 44.99 25.08 -139.89
CA GLY A 579 45.71 24.21 -138.95
C GLY A 579 46.91 23.50 -139.56
N PHE A 580 47.67 24.17 -140.42
CA PHE A 580 48.86 23.58 -141.06
C PHE A 580 49.85 23.09 -139.99
N SER A 581 50.34 21.86 -140.14
CA SER A 581 51.34 21.30 -139.24
C SER A 581 52.67 22.05 -139.37
N GLU A 582 53.56 21.89 -138.39
CA GLU A 582 54.84 22.61 -138.41
C GLU A 582 55.72 22.20 -139.62
N GLU A 583 55.56 20.97 -140.12
CA GLU A 583 56.21 20.50 -141.35
C GLU A 583 55.68 21.22 -142.60
N ASP A 584 54.37 21.49 -142.67
CA ASP A 584 53.77 22.19 -143.80
C ASP A 584 54.03 23.70 -143.77
N LYS A 585 54.14 24.30 -142.58
CA LYS A 585 54.65 25.67 -142.40
C LYS A 585 56.08 25.84 -142.91
N GLN A 586 56.92 24.82 -142.74
CA GLN A 586 58.29 24.83 -143.26
C GLN A 586 58.31 24.73 -144.80
N ARG A 587 57.44 23.93 -145.42
CA ARG A 587 57.31 23.84 -146.89
C ARG A 587 56.86 25.15 -147.57
N ILE A 588 56.16 26.02 -146.86
CA ILE A 588 55.70 27.34 -147.35
C ILE A 588 56.54 28.53 -146.82
N GLY A 589 57.64 28.26 -146.13
CA GLY A 589 58.68 29.25 -145.80
C GLY A 589 58.44 30.11 -144.56
N PHE A 590 57.79 29.60 -143.51
CA PHE A 590 57.31 30.42 -142.39
C PHE A 590 58.14 30.41 -141.07
N ALA A 591 59.06 29.45 -140.84
CA ALA A 591 59.58 29.19 -139.49
C ALA A 591 61.02 29.72 -139.20
N GLN A 592 61.16 30.61 -138.19
CA GLN A 592 62.34 30.71 -137.30
C GLN A 592 62.09 31.69 -136.11
N SER A 593 61.88 31.17 -134.87
CA SER A 593 62.48 31.64 -133.58
C SER A 593 61.73 31.23 -132.27
N ASN A 594 62.33 30.26 -131.55
CA ASN A 594 62.46 30.00 -130.09
C ASN A 594 61.35 30.18 -129.01
N ALA A 595 61.50 29.43 -127.90
CA ALA A 595 60.50 29.21 -126.84
C ALA A 595 61.08 28.96 -125.41
N GLY A 596 60.24 29.05 -124.35
CA GLY A 596 60.43 28.45 -123.01
C GLY A 596 60.65 29.40 -121.80
N LYS A 597 60.45 29.04 -120.50
CA LYS A 597 59.85 27.83 -119.85
C LYS A 597 59.74 27.96 -118.28
N GLY A 598 58.65 27.47 -117.64
CA GLY A 598 58.54 27.01 -116.20
C GLY A 598 58.51 28.07 -115.06
N VAL A 599 57.73 28.04 -113.95
CA VAL A 599 56.82 27.11 -113.19
C VAL A 599 57.40 26.35 -111.97
N VAL A 600 56.64 26.33 -110.87
CA VAL A 600 56.98 25.98 -109.46
C VAL A 600 56.44 24.60 -109.01
N ARG A 601 57.05 23.97 -107.99
CA ARG A 601 56.65 22.73 -107.26
C ARG A 601 57.33 22.75 -105.87
N GLY A 602 56.80 22.34 -104.71
CA GLY A 602 55.50 21.85 -104.19
C GLY A 602 55.56 21.91 -102.62
N VAL A 603 54.93 21.06 -101.77
CA VAL A 603 53.94 19.97 -101.95
C VAL A 603 53.34 19.50 -100.57
N LEU A 604 52.01 19.22 -100.52
CA LEU A 604 51.28 18.15 -99.79
C LEU A 604 51.27 17.98 -98.22
N GLY A 605 50.08 17.83 -97.62
CA GLY A 605 49.81 17.28 -96.26
C GLY A 605 48.35 17.50 -95.78
N LEU A 606 47.71 16.53 -95.10
CA LEU A 606 46.22 16.49 -94.86
C LEU A 606 45.70 17.01 -93.49
N PRO A 607 44.36 17.24 -93.33
CA PRO A 607 43.77 18.02 -92.22
C PRO A 607 42.97 17.21 -91.16
N GLY A 608 42.64 17.84 -90.02
CA GLY A 608 41.76 17.24 -89.00
C GLY A 608 41.10 18.20 -87.98
N ARG A 609 39.76 18.25 -88.03
CA ARG A 609 38.77 18.76 -87.04
C ARG A 609 38.79 20.25 -86.60
N LEU A 610 37.57 20.71 -86.28
CA LEU A 610 37.11 22.11 -86.15
C LEU A 610 36.40 22.35 -84.80
N VAL A 611 36.12 23.64 -84.53
CA VAL A 611 35.22 24.20 -83.49
C VAL A 611 35.82 24.15 -82.06
N GLY A 612 36.02 25.24 -81.31
CA GLY A 612 35.53 26.64 -81.40
C GLY A 612 34.94 27.00 -80.02
N GLY A 613 35.33 28.06 -79.29
CA GLY A 613 35.69 29.42 -79.72
C GLY A 613 34.38 30.19 -79.98
N ILE A 614 34.01 31.24 -79.21
CA ILE A 614 34.55 32.62 -79.30
C ILE A 614 33.82 33.53 -78.26
N VAL A 615 34.55 34.47 -77.60
CA VAL A 615 34.22 35.89 -77.20
C VAL A 615 32.77 36.26 -76.77
N GLY A 616 32.43 37.15 -75.80
CA GLY A 616 33.15 38.13 -74.96
C GLY A 616 32.50 39.55 -75.04
N GLY A 617 32.35 40.31 -73.93
CA GLY A 617 32.09 41.78 -73.96
C GLY A 617 30.91 42.40 -73.17
N ASN A 618 31.25 43.14 -72.08
CA ASN A 618 30.66 44.34 -71.44
C ASN A 618 29.14 44.70 -71.39
N SER A 619 28.64 44.79 -70.13
CA SER A 619 27.98 45.95 -69.48
C SER A 619 26.67 46.59 -70.02
N ALA A 620 25.55 46.38 -69.29
CA ALA A 620 24.89 47.40 -68.42
C ALA A 620 23.55 46.89 -67.83
N GLY A 621 23.29 47.13 -66.52
CA GLY A 621 21.97 46.91 -65.88
C GLY A 621 21.98 46.09 -64.57
N LYS A 622 21.90 46.77 -63.42
CA LYS A 622 21.69 46.22 -62.06
C LYS A 622 20.17 46.17 -61.72
N PRO A 623 19.72 45.59 -60.58
CA PRO A 623 20.25 44.44 -59.82
C PRO A 623 19.16 43.52 -59.19
N THR A 624 19.39 42.20 -59.09
CA THR A 624 19.13 41.44 -57.82
C THR A 624 19.73 40.02 -57.81
N GLN A 625 20.45 39.72 -56.73
CA GLN A 625 20.37 38.47 -55.95
C GLN A 625 20.44 37.10 -56.68
N ALA A 626 21.67 36.64 -56.96
CA ALA A 626 22.11 35.25 -56.74
C ALA A 626 23.64 35.16 -56.93
N SER A 627 24.39 34.65 -55.95
CA SER A 627 25.84 34.47 -56.04
C SER A 627 26.34 33.37 -55.09
N GLN A 628 25.86 32.14 -55.27
CA GLN A 628 26.41 30.93 -54.65
C GLN A 628 26.25 29.72 -55.58
N ASP A 629 26.84 29.78 -56.77
CA ASP A 629 27.21 28.58 -57.54
C ASP A 629 28.74 28.47 -57.52
N ASN A 630 29.24 27.29 -57.13
CA ASN A 630 30.65 26.87 -56.88
C ASN A 630 31.07 26.62 -55.42
N GLN A 631 30.15 26.47 -54.45
CA GLN A 631 30.47 25.66 -53.27
C GLN A 631 30.30 24.18 -53.64
N SER A 632 31.41 23.43 -53.63
CA SER A 632 31.37 22.00 -53.94
C SER A 632 30.56 21.26 -52.87
N PHE A 633 29.95 20.12 -53.23
CA PHE A 633 29.26 19.26 -52.26
C PHE A 633 30.17 18.86 -51.07
N ALA A 634 31.49 18.81 -51.31
CA ALA A 634 32.49 18.62 -50.27
C ALA A 634 32.58 19.80 -49.28
N ASP A 635 32.50 21.05 -49.75
CA ASP A 635 32.48 22.24 -48.88
C ASP A 635 31.20 22.28 -48.05
N LEU A 636 30.05 21.96 -48.64
CA LEU A 636 28.78 21.87 -47.91
C LEU A 636 28.78 20.74 -46.87
N TRP A 637 29.47 19.63 -47.13
CA TRP A 637 29.69 18.56 -46.15
C TRP A 637 30.67 18.96 -45.05
N VAL A 638 31.73 19.69 -45.38
CA VAL A 638 32.68 20.23 -44.39
C VAL A 638 32.01 21.29 -43.51
N ASP A 639 31.22 22.20 -44.09
CA ASP A 639 30.40 23.17 -43.35
C ASP A 639 29.34 22.47 -42.49
N PHE A 640 28.70 21.39 -42.97
CA PHE A 640 27.77 20.59 -42.16
C PHE A 640 28.48 19.92 -40.98
N LEU A 641 29.61 19.26 -41.20
CA LEU A 641 30.38 18.60 -40.14
C LEU A 641 30.93 19.61 -39.13
N LEU A 642 31.49 20.74 -39.58
CA LEU A 642 31.94 21.82 -38.70
C LEU A 642 30.79 22.38 -37.87
N LYS A 643 29.63 22.58 -38.49
CA LYS A 643 28.43 23.10 -37.81
C LYS A 643 27.82 22.09 -36.85
N GLU A 644 27.83 20.80 -37.18
CA GLU A 644 27.41 19.73 -36.27
C GLU A 644 28.38 19.62 -35.07
N THR A 645 29.70 19.77 -35.29
CA THR A 645 30.66 19.83 -34.18
C THR A 645 30.49 21.10 -33.32
N GLU A 646 30.26 22.27 -33.92
CA GLU A 646 30.03 23.52 -33.17
C GLU A 646 28.70 23.47 -32.39
N GLU A 647 27.66 22.84 -32.93
CA GLU A 647 26.37 22.69 -32.25
C GLU A 647 26.41 21.60 -31.15
N ARG A 648 27.29 20.61 -31.29
CA ARG A 648 27.57 19.62 -30.24
C ARG A 648 28.39 20.23 -29.11
N GLU A 649 29.45 20.97 -29.43
CA GLU A 649 30.27 21.72 -28.46
C GLU A 649 29.43 22.78 -27.71
N LYS A 650 28.52 23.48 -28.40
CA LYS A 650 27.57 24.39 -27.74
C LYS A 650 26.58 23.68 -26.82
N ARG A 651 26.11 22.47 -27.17
CA ARG A 651 25.26 21.67 -26.26
C ARG A 651 26.05 21.24 -25.04
N GLU A 652 27.23 20.64 -25.21
CA GLU A 652 28.11 20.18 -24.12
C GLU A 652 28.54 21.35 -23.21
N ALA A 653 28.88 22.52 -23.78
CA ALA A 653 29.16 23.74 -23.00
C ALA A 653 27.92 24.28 -22.26
N SER A 654 26.72 24.17 -22.84
CA SER A 654 25.48 24.58 -22.19
C SER A 654 25.01 23.61 -21.09
N GLU A 655 25.26 22.31 -21.24
CA GLU A 655 25.02 21.32 -20.19
C GLU A 655 26.03 21.46 -19.04
N ALA A 656 27.32 21.63 -19.34
CA ALA A 656 28.34 21.92 -18.33
C ALA A 656 28.01 23.21 -17.53
N ALA A 657 27.53 24.26 -18.20
CA ALA A 657 27.07 25.47 -17.55
C ALA A 657 25.85 25.22 -16.63
N ARG A 658 24.87 24.42 -17.07
CA ARG A 658 23.69 24.07 -16.25
C ARG A 658 24.04 23.22 -15.03
N LEU A 659 24.89 22.20 -15.19
CA LEU A 659 25.42 21.40 -14.08
C LEU A 659 26.13 22.26 -13.03
N SER A 660 26.95 23.23 -13.45
CA SER A 660 27.61 24.18 -12.54
C SER A 660 26.67 25.18 -11.83
N GLN A 661 25.44 25.34 -12.34
CA GLN A 661 24.43 26.24 -11.78
C GLN A 661 23.42 25.53 -10.86
N GLU A 662 23.26 24.20 -10.98
CA GLU A 662 22.44 23.38 -10.07
C GLU A 662 23.18 22.98 -8.78
N GLU A 663 24.51 22.84 -8.80
CA GLU A 663 25.31 22.54 -7.58
C GLU A 663 25.29 23.70 -6.54
N ASN A 664 24.89 24.92 -6.93
CA ASN A 664 24.81 26.09 -6.05
C ASN A 664 23.37 26.49 -5.64
N GLN A 665 22.35 25.67 -5.92
CA GLN A 665 20.94 26.03 -5.66
C GLN A 665 20.13 24.97 -4.86
N THR A 666 20.77 24.26 -3.93
CA THR A 666 20.07 23.43 -2.92
C THR A 666 20.03 24.07 -1.52
N ALA A 667 19.91 25.40 -1.46
CA ALA A 667 19.64 26.12 -0.22
C ALA A 667 18.83 27.41 -0.46
N SER A 668 17.50 27.31 -0.57
CA SER A 668 16.49 28.26 -0.02
C SER A 668 15.11 28.15 -0.69
N THR A 669 14.07 28.28 0.14
CA THR A 669 12.71 28.79 -0.17
C THR A 669 11.87 28.12 -1.27
N SER A 670 10.79 27.46 -0.82
CA SER A 670 9.47 28.10 -0.94
C SER A 670 8.47 27.57 0.12
N ASN A 671 7.85 28.48 0.86
CA ASN A 671 6.48 28.30 1.39
C ASN A 671 5.91 29.62 1.94
N ALA A 672 5.13 30.28 1.10
CA ALA A 672 4.09 31.25 1.43
C ALA A 672 3.06 31.15 0.29
N SER A 673 1.74 31.13 0.52
CA SER A 673 1.02 32.10 1.34
C SER A 673 -0.33 31.57 1.85
N SER A 674 -0.66 31.89 3.10
CA SER A 674 -2.03 32.13 3.55
C SER A 674 -1.97 33.03 4.79
N ALA A 675 -2.77 34.10 4.82
CA ALA A 675 -2.86 35.09 5.90
C ALA A 675 -4.35 35.23 6.29
N GLN A 676 -4.80 35.67 7.47
CA GLN A 676 -4.34 36.57 8.55
C GLN A 676 -5.09 36.19 9.87
N PRO A 677 -5.07 36.95 11.01
CA PRO A 677 -4.13 37.97 11.53
C PRO A 677 -3.68 37.80 13.02
N SER A 678 -2.57 38.45 13.37
CA SER A 678 -2.26 39.22 14.61
C SER A 678 -2.41 38.66 16.04
N GLY A 679 -1.30 38.72 16.79
CA GLY A 679 -1.25 38.76 18.27
C GLY A 679 0.19 38.77 18.84
N HIS A 680 0.59 39.83 19.55
CA HIS A 680 1.91 39.97 20.23
C HIS A 680 2.05 38.97 21.44
N ILE A 681 3.17 38.75 22.15
CA ILE A 681 4.26 39.62 22.66
C ILE A 681 5.58 38.82 22.88
N SER A 682 6.72 39.51 22.83
CA SER A 682 8.11 39.06 23.11
C SER A 682 8.37 38.47 24.51
N ASN A 683 9.42 37.62 24.66
CA ASN A 683 10.71 38.12 25.20
C ASN A 683 11.89 37.12 25.11
N GLN A 684 13.10 37.68 25.26
CA GLN A 684 14.41 37.06 24.99
C GLN A 684 15.14 36.63 26.28
N ALA A 685 16.01 35.61 26.17
CA ALA A 685 17.39 35.57 26.69
C ALA A 685 18.07 34.30 26.12
N SER A 686 19.03 34.38 25.19
CA SER A 686 20.47 34.67 25.39
C SER A 686 21.25 33.49 26.02
N GLY A 687 22.13 32.86 25.21
CA GLY A 687 22.88 31.62 25.54
C GLY A 687 24.18 31.84 26.36
N PRO A 688 25.38 31.34 25.96
CA PRO A 688 25.79 30.84 24.63
C PRO A 688 26.66 29.56 24.57
N SER A 689 26.79 29.01 23.34
CA SER A 689 28.00 28.48 22.66
C SER A 689 29.09 27.67 23.40
N THR A 690 29.44 26.50 22.84
CA THR A 690 30.80 26.27 22.30
C THR A 690 30.73 25.38 21.04
N SER A 691 31.55 25.70 20.03
CA SER A 691 31.68 25.01 18.74
C SER A 691 32.74 23.91 18.74
N HIS A 692 32.71 22.99 17.75
CA HIS A 692 33.91 22.51 17.06
C HIS A 692 33.58 21.98 15.65
N HIS A 693 34.19 22.55 14.62
CA HIS A 693 34.23 22.02 13.25
C HIS A 693 35.41 21.05 13.10
N THR A 694 35.24 20.01 12.27
CA THR A 694 36.29 19.56 11.32
C THR A 694 35.64 19.02 10.05
N PHE A 695 36.14 19.44 8.90
CA PHE A 695 35.84 18.85 7.59
C PHE A 695 36.70 17.60 7.36
N SER A 696 36.16 16.60 6.64
CA SER A 696 36.94 15.73 5.75
C SER A 696 36.00 15.12 4.70
N ARG A 697 36.32 15.38 3.42
CA ARG A 697 35.68 14.81 2.23
C ARG A 697 36.67 13.85 1.58
N GLN A 698 36.27 12.61 1.30
CA GLN A 698 36.93 11.74 0.33
C GLN A 698 35.86 10.96 -0.45
N ASP A 699 35.77 11.25 -1.74
CA ASP A 699 35.03 10.46 -2.72
C ASP A 699 36.02 9.47 -3.35
N THR A 700 35.75 8.15 -3.33
CA THR A 700 36.47 7.17 -4.17
C THR A 700 35.63 5.90 -4.43
N GLU A 701 34.91 5.93 -5.55
CA GLU A 701 34.88 4.93 -6.63
C GLU A 701 34.95 3.41 -6.32
N PHE A 702 33.93 2.68 -6.83
CA PHE A 702 33.92 1.31 -7.39
C PHE A 702 34.94 0.24 -6.91
N ALA A 703 34.45 -0.82 -6.24
CA ALA A 703 34.92 -2.21 -6.46
C ALA A 703 33.95 -3.31 -5.94
N THR A 704 33.35 -4.04 -6.89
CA THR A 704 33.23 -5.50 -7.01
C THR A 704 33.01 -6.44 -5.79
N VAL A 705 31.99 -7.30 -5.95
CA VAL A 705 31.63 -8.50 -5.17
C VAL A 705 32.81 -9.48 -4.92
N PRO A 706 32.83 -10.16 -3.76
CA PRO A 706 33.27 -11.56 -3.71
C PRO A 706 32.32 -12.50 -2.91
N LEU A 707 31.80 -13.52 -3.59
CA LEU A 707 31.59 -14.88 -3.05
C LEU A 707 32.86 -15.69 -3.40
N PRO A 708 33.21 -16.82 -2.74
CA PRO A 708 32.40 -17.75 -1.94
C PRO A 708 32.90 -17.81 -0.46
N SER A 709 32.68 -18.80 0.42
CA SER A 709 32.31 -20.22 0.22
C SER A 709 31.71 -20.94 1.44
N SER A 710 31.41 -22.23 1.22
CA SER A 710 30.89 -23.26 2.11
C SER A 710 31.83 -23.70 3.24
N THR A 711 31.27 -23.93 4.43
CA THR A 711 31.63 -25.10 5.25
C THR A 711 30.40 -25.69 5.93
N TYR A 712 30.00 -26.89 5.51
CA TYR A 712 29.04 -27.74 6.23
C TYR A 712 29.72 -28.34 7.47
N THR A 713 29.12 -28.21 8.65
CA THR A 713 29.43 -29.10 9.79
C THR A 713 28.16 -29.77 10.27
N SER A 714 28.01 -31.04 9.89
CA SER A 714 26.97 -31.92 10.40
C SER A 714 27.33 -32.37 11.83
N THR A 715 26.45 -32.08 12.79
CA THR A 715 26.46 -32.74 14.10
C THR A 715 25.06 -33.25 14.41
N GLN A 716 24.83 -34.53 14.13
CA GLN A 716 23.71 -35.26 14.69
C GLN A 716 23.88 -35.40 16.21
N THR A 717 22.87 -35.05 16.98
CA THR A 717 22.69 -35.54 18.36
C THR A 717 21.26 -36.07 18.53
N PRO A 718 21.07 -37.28 19.06
CA PRO A 718 19.78 -37.98 18.99
C PRO A 718 18.77 -37.52 20.05
N PHE A 719 17.51 -37.82 19.78
CA PHE A 719 16.36 -37.59 20.66
C PHE A 719 16.55 -38.22 22.06
N SER A 720 16.39 -37.41 23.10
CA SER A 720 16.16 -37.89 24.47
C SER A 720 14.65 -37.90 24.78
N ARG A 721 14.19 -39.06 25.24
CA ARG A 721 12.80 -39.35 25.64
C ARG A 721 12.49 -38.71 27.01
N PRO A 722 11.31 -38.08 27.22
CA PRO A 722 10.92 -37.62 28.56
C PRO A 722 10.56 -38.81 29.48
N PRO A 723 10.82 -38.72 30.80
CA PRO A 723 10.42 -39.74 31.76
C PRO A 723 8.92 -39.66 32.08
N GLN A 724 8.33 -40.79 32.47
CA GLN A 724 6.96 -40.83 32.98
C GLN A 724 6.89 -40.41 34.45
N ARG A 725 6.14 -39.34 34.74
CA ARG A 725 5.05 -39.38 35.73
C ARG A 725 4.12 -38.19 35.57
#